data_AF-A0A3N5PLH0-F1
#
_entry.id   AF-A0A3N5PLH0-F1
#
_cell.length_a   1.000
_cell.length_b   1.000
_cell.length_c   1.000
_cell.angle_alpha   90.00
_cell.angle_beta   90.00
_cell.angle_gamma   90.00
#
_symmetry.space_group_name_H-M   'P 1'
#
loop_
_entity.id
_entity.type
_entity.pdbx_description
1 polymer ?
#
loop_
_entity_poly.entity_id
_entity_poly.type
_entity_poly.pdbx_seq_one_letter_code
_entity_poly.pdbx_strand_id
1 'polypeptide(L)'
;MKEYRFKIILILAFTALSIYLLYPTFQDYQNNKSLTATLEATRDKVQKLNPDLSKDQVEKLVTLVEDSIKIADPSILDARKKRVKLGLDLQGGMRVVLEVNTGKLLEKIANNPDDVFKKVLAEAQKEALKTDESVVDILGRKFLERNIRLSRYYGTIRQDDAEIMDELTKSSEDAVNRAMEIIRNRVDQYGVSEPSISRQGSRRIIVELPGVAKEEEAKQLLQGTALLEFRLVKDAELTYPIMQRIDDVLAKRTESGVKDSLGNDVASLDTTTKKTDTTSLTDSTSQLSEDEQRAKFQVEHPFFTAAVLNPQSPFADAYVSKDDRNKIEYWLGLPEVQKVIPDNVEFVFSAKPFTSEDGKQIFVMYMVNKTPELTGGVVTDAQANIDPSTSTPVVNMEMNSEGATDWARITGANVGKRIAIMLDGVVFTAPNVKGKIPGGRSQIEGSESMEEAKLLEIVLKAGALPAPVDVIEERIVGPSLGQDSISSGFSSAMIGYIAVGLFMIFYYRQAGTVAALTLVLVILFIMGILAGFSATLTLPGIAGIVLTIGMAVDANVLIFERIREEMATGKTMKASIDSGFSRAYSAIIDSNITTFFTGIILYQFGTGPIQGFALTLMIGIAATLFGALVISRLVLDVLVSRGVKISVG
;
A
#
# COMPACT_ATOMS: atom_id res chain seq x y z
N MET A 1 12.04 -25.17 -43.83
CA MET A 1 11.01 -24.45 -43.04
C MET A 1 10.40 -25.27 -41.89
N LYS A 2 10.11 -26.59 -42.03
CA LYS A 2 9.56 -27.40 -40.91
C LYS A 2 10.46 -27.45 -39.67
N GLU A 3 11.78 -27.55 -39.82
CA GLU A 3 12.75 -27.58 -38.71
C GLU A 3 12.79 -26.31 -37.86
N TYR A 4 12.44 -25.16 -38.44
CA TYR A 4 12.49 -23.86 -37.76
C TYR A 4 11.16 -23.46 -37.11
N ARG A 5 10.06 -24.16 -37.41
CA ARG A 5 8.70 -23.79 -36.97
C ARG A 5 8.60 -23.69 -35.45
N PHE A 6 9.16 -24.66 -34.73
CA PHE A 6 9.10 -24.67 -33.26
C PHE A 6 9.79 -23.44 -32.66
N LYS A 7 11.02 -23.12 -33.11
CA LYS A 7 11.77 -21.95 -32.62
C LYS A 7 11.08 -20.62 -32.97
N ILE A 8 10.52 -20.52 -34.18
CA ILE A 8 9.76 -19.32 -34.61
C ILE A 8 8.51 -19.14 -33.73
N ILE A 9 7.75 -20.21 -33.51
CA ILE A 9 6.55 -20.18 -32.65
C ILE A 9 6.94 -19.80 -31.22
N LEU A 10 8.03 -20.36 -30.69
CA LEU A 10 8.52 -20.06 -29.34
C LEU A 10 8.87 -18.57 -29.18
N ILE A 11 9.60 -17.99 -30.14
CA ILE A 11 9.98 -16.57 -30.11
C ILE A 11 8.73 -15.69 -30.21
N LEU A 12 7.83 -15.97 -31.16
CA LEU A 12 6.60 -15.21 -31.33
C LEU A 12 5.69 -15.29 -30.10
N ALA A 13 5.57 -16.46 -29.48
CA ALA A 13 4.82 -16.64 -28.25
C ALA A 13 5.42 -15.82 -27.10
N PHE A 14 6.75 -15.83 -26.95
CA PHE A 14 7.42 -15.06 -25.90
C PHE A 14 7.34 -13.55 -26.12
N THR A 15 7.48 -13.09 -27.36
CA THR A 15 7.26 -11.69 -27.75
C THR A 15 5.82 -11.26 -27.50
N ALA A 16 4.82 -12.06 -27.89
CA ALA A 16 3.42 -11.77 -27.64
C ALA A 16 3.11 -11.72 -26.14
N LEU A 17 3.66 -12.66 -25.36
CA LEU A 17 3.52 -12.68 -23.90
C LEU A 17 4.14 -11.44 -23.25
N SER A 18 5.34 -11.03 -23.67
CA SER A 18 5.98 -9.82 -23.13
C SER A 18 5.20 -8.56 -23.46
N ILE A 19 4.65 -8.45 -24.68
CA ILE A 19 3.78 -7.32 -25.06
C ILE A 19 2.49 -7.32 -24.22
N TYR A 20 1.88 -8.49 -24.03
CA TYR A 20 0.68 -8.63 -23.20
C TYR A 20 0.93 -8.21 -21.75
N LEU A 21 2.06 -8.64 -21.16
CA LEU A 21 2.44 -8.26 -19.80
C LEU A 21 2.78 -6.77 -19.66
N LEU A 22 3.27 -6.12 -20.72
CA LEU A 22 3.57 -4.69 -20.72
C LEU A 22 2.38 -3.81 -21.06
N TYR A 23 1.31 -4.37 -21.64
CA TYR A 23 0.13 -3.61 -22.05
C TYR A 23 -0.50 -2.78 -20.92
N PRO A 24 -0.68 -3.29 -19.69
CA PRO A 24 -1.17 -2.47 -18.57
C PRO A 24 -0.27 -1.27 -18.24
N THR A 25 1.05 -1.43 -18.39
CA THR A 25 2.01 -0.33 -18.17
C THR A 25 1.85 0.76 -19.23
N PHE A 26 1.60 0.38 -20.48
CA PHE A 26 1.31 1.32 -21.55
C PHE A 26 -0.02 2.05 -21.34
N GLN A 27 -1.06 1.34 -20.90
CA GLN A 27 -2.34 1.95 -20.53
C GLN A 27 -2.18 2.95 -19.38
N ASP A 28 -1.48 2.60 -18.30
CA ASP A 28 -1.21 3.52 -17.18
C ASP A 28 -0.44 4.76 -17.65
N TYR A 29 0.56 4.61 -18.53
CA TYR A 29 1.28 5.75 -19.10
C TYR A 29 0.35 6.70 -19.88
N GLN A 30 -0.53 6.15 -20.74
CA GLN A 30 -1.46 6.95 -21.52
C GLN A 30 -2.50 7.64 -20.63
N ASN A 31 -3.06 6.90 -19.68
CA ASN A 31 -4.05 7.38 -18.71
C ASN A 31 -3.45 8.47 -17.82
N ASN A 32 -2.22 8.28 -17.33
CA ASN A 32 -1.54 9.28 -16.53
C ASN A 32 -1.24 10.55 -17.34
N LYS A 33 -0.82 10.41 -18.62
CA LYS A 33 -0.61 11.58 -19.49
C LYS A 33 -1.89 12.38 -19.72
N SER A 34 -3.03 11.72 -19.95
CA SER A 34 -4.33 12.40 -20.05
C SER A 34 -4.78 13.00 -18.71
N LEU A 35 -4.52 12.30 -17.60
CA LEU A 35 -4.84 12.75 -16.25
C LEU A 35 -4.04 14.02 -15.92
N THR A 36 -2.71 14.00 -16.04
CA THR A 36 -1.84 15.17 -15.80
C THR A 36 -2.22 16.35 -16.69
N ALA A 37 -2.50 16.13 -17.98
CA ALA A 37 -2.95 17.22 -18.86
C ALA A 37 -4.30 17.82 -18.44
N THR A 38 -5.23 16.98 -17.96
CA THR A 38 -6.54 17.43 -17.45
C THR A 38 -6.38 18.16 -16.11
N LEU A 39 -5.49 17.69 -15.25
CA LEU A 39 -5.18 18.31 -13.96
C LEU A 39 -4.47 19.65 -14.13
N GLU A 40 -3.50 19.77 -15.04
CA GLU A 40 -2.84 21.03 -15.37
C GLU A 40 -3.84 22.04 -15.96
N ALA A 41 -4.68 21.60 -16.91
CA ALA A 41 -5.73 22.46 -17.47
C ALA A 41 -6.75 22.91 -16.41
N THR A 42 -7.03 22.05 -15.43
CA THR A 42 -7.93 22.37 -14.30
C THR A 42 -7.25 23.32 -13.31
N ARG A 43 -5.97 23.08 -13.00
CA ARG A 43 -5.13 23.94 -12.15
C ARG A 43 -5.04 25.35 -12.72
N ASP A 44 -4.78 25.47 -14.02
CA ASP A 44 -4.74 26.74 -14.73
C ASP A 44 -6.11 27.45 -14.74
N LYS A 45 -7.21 26.71 -14.87
CA LYS A 45 -8.56 27.27 -14.77
C LYS A 45 -8.87 27.76 -13.36
N VAL A 46 -8.61 26.96 -12.34
CA VAL A 46 -8.84 27.29 -10.93
C VAL A 46 -8.02 28.50 -10.51
N GLN A 47 -6.75 28.57 -10.92
CA GLN A 47 -5.86 29.69 -10.60
C GLN A 47 -6.22 30.98 -11.36
N LYS A 48 -6.80 30.88 -12.56
CA LYS A 48 -7.34 32.04 -13.30
C LYS A 48 -8.66 32.56 -12.73
N LEU A 49 -9.51 31.67 -12.23
CA LEU A 49 -10.81 32.02 -11.66
C LEU A 49 -10.68 32.60 -10.24
N ASN A 50 -9.67 32.18 -9.48
CA ASN A 50 -9.48 32.58 -8.08
C ASN A 50 -8.01 32.94 -7.78
N PRO A 51 -7.59 34.20 -8.00
CA PRO A 51 -6.19 34.63 -7.84
C PRO A 51 -5.69 34.64 -6.38
N ASP A 52 -6.61 34.68 -5.41
CA ASP A 52 -6.30 34.85 -3.98
C ASP A 52 -6.11 33.51 -3.21
N LEU A 53 -6.26 32.35 -3.88
CA LEU A 53 -6.10 31.04 -3.23
C LEU A 53 -4.63 30.70 -2.97
N SER A 54 -4.35 30.16 -1.77
CA SER A 54 -3.04 29.60 -1.44
C SER A 54 -2.72 28.36 -2.29
N LYS A 55 -1.43 28.11 -2.57
CA LYS A 55 -0.97 26.95 -3.36
C LYS A 55 -1.49 25.61 -2.81
N ASP A 56 -1.61 25.49 -1.48
CA ASP A 56 -2.13 24.29 -0.80
C ASP A 56 -3.64 24.06 -1.05
N GLN A 57 -4.41 25.14 -1.21
CA GLN A 57 -5.85 25.05 -1.49
C GLN A 57 -6.12 24.71 -2.96
N VAL A 58 -5.31 25.25 -3.88
CA VAL A 58 -5.35 24.88 -5.29
C VAL A 58 -4.98 23.41 -5.47
N GLU A 59 -3.96 22.91 -4.75
CA GLU A 59 -3.59 21.50 -4.77
C GLU A 59 -4.75 20.60 -4.31
N LYS A 60 -5.41 20.95 -3.19
CA LYS A 60 -6.56 20.20 -2.66
C LYS A 60 -7.76 20.12 -3.63
N LEU A 61 -8.01 21.19 -4.40
CA LEU A 61 -9.07 21.19 -5.41
C LEU A 61 -8.68 20.34 -6.63
N VAL A 62 -7.41 20.38 -7.03
CA VAL A 62 -6.90 19.55 -8.11
C VAL A 62 -6.91 18.07 -7.72
N THR A 63 -6.60 17.72 -6.47
CA THR A 63 -6.69 16.34 -5.96
C THR A 63 -8.13 15.81 -5.94
N LEU A 64 -9.12 16.65 -5.65
CA LEU A 64 -10.54 16.27 -5.72
C LEU A 64 -10.96 15.91 -7.15
N VAL A 65 -10.51 16.69 -8.14
CA VAL A 65 -10.76 16.40 -9.55
C VAL A 65 -10.01 15.15 -10.00
N GLU A 66 -8.77 14.96 -9.53
CA GLU A 66 -8.01 13.74 -9.78
C GLU A 66 -8.74 12.49 -9.26
N ASP A 67 -9.24 12.53 -8.03
CA ASP A 67 -9.98 11.43 -7.43
C ASP A 67 -11.30 11.17 -8.17
N SER A 68 -11.99 12.22 -8.61
CA SER A 68 -13.22 12.08 -9.42
C SER A 68 -12.96 11.35 -10.74
N ILE A 69 -11.84 11.62 -11.41
CA ILE A 69 -11.47 10.98 -12.67
C ILE A 69 -11.08 9.52 -12.43
N LYS A 70 -10.32 9.23 -11.35
CA LYS A 70 -9.95 7.85 -10.98
C LYS A 70 -11.15 7.00 -10.59
N ILE A 71 -12.20 7.60 -10.01
CA ILE A 71 -13.45 6.92 -9.65
C ILE A 71 -14.31 6.66 -10.90
N ALA A 72 -14.35 7.62 -11.83
CA ALA A 72 -15.15 7.51 -13.05
C ALA A 72 -14.65 6.40 -13.99
N ASP A 73 -13.36 6.06 -13.95
CA ASP A 73 -12.78 5.00 -14.77
C ASP A 73 -11.97 3.98 -13.94
N PRO A 74 -12.62 2.86 -13.53
CA PRO A 74 -11.96 1.77 -12.79
C PRO A 74 -10.75 1.16 -13.52
N SER A 75 -10.67 1.31 -14.85
CA SER A 75 -9.54 0.81 -15.64
C SER A 75 -8.24 1.53 -15.31
N ILE A 76 -8.30 2.79 -14.83
CA ILE A 76 -7.13 3.56 -14.39
C ILE A 76 -6.48 2.89 -13.17
N LEU A 77 -7.28 2.47 -12.19
CA LEU A 77 -6.80 1.81 -10.98
C LEU A 77 -6.27 0.41 -11.27
N ASP A 78 -6.94 -0.35 -12.14
CA ASP A 78 -6.52 -1.71 -12.51
C ASP A 78 -5.25 -1.72 -13.38
N ALA A 79 -5.13 -0.79 -14.34
CA ALA A 79 -3.92 -0.62 -15.13
C ALA A 79 -2.74 -0.23 -14.23
N ARG A 80 -2.97 0.67 -13.26
CA ARG A 80 -1.97 1.08 -12.28
C ARG A 80 -1.50 -0.08 -11.42
N LYS A 81 -2.40 -0.92 -10.90
CA LYS A 81 -2.02 -2.12 -10.11
C LYS A 81 -1.19 -3.14 -10.88
N LYS A 82 -1.41 -3.27 -12.20
CA LYS A 82 -0.78 -4.28 -13.06
C LYS A 82 0.45 -3.77 -13.83
N ARG A 83 0.83 -2.49 -13.66
CA ARG A 83 1.99 -1.91 -14.33
C ARG A 83 3.30 -2.42 -13.73
N VAL A 84 4.41 -2.17 -14.43
CA VAL A 84 5.76 -2.30 -13.85
C VAL A 84 5.88 -1.35 -12.67
N LYS A 85 6.03 -1.91 -11.47
CA LYS A 85 6.21 -1.13 -10.24
C LYS A 85 7.53 -0.39 -10.31
N LEU A 86 7.54 0.89 -9.94
CA LEU A 86 8.76 1.67 -9.85
C LEU A 86 9.21 1.72 -8.39
N GLY A 87 10.52 1.70 -8.18
CA GLY A 87 11.11 1.77 -6.85
C GLY A 87 11.05 3.17 -6.25
N LEU A 88 11.28 3.23 -4.93
CA LEU A 88 11.33 4.49 -4.19
C LEU A 88 12.31 5.49 -4.80
N ASP A 89 13.47 5.01 -5.27
CA ASP A 89 14.49 5.84 -5.91
C ASP A 89 14.00 6.55 -7.18
N LEU A 90 12.93 6.04 -7.81
CA LEU A 90 12.37 6.59 -9.05
C LEU A 90 11.10 7.41 -8.79
N GLN A 91 10.26 7.01 -7.85
CA GLN A 91 9.00 7.72 -7.52
C GLN A 91 9.20 8.84 -6.48
N GLY A 92 10.28 8.80 -5.71
CA GLY A 92 10.42 9.58 -4.48
C GLY A 92 9.54 9.05 -3.35
N GLY A 93 9.88 9.38 -2.10
CA GLY A 93 9.14 9.00 -0.91
C GLY A 93 10.05 8.66 0.27
N MET A 94 9.52 7.86 1.20
CA MET A 94 10.18 7.52 2.46
C MET A 94 10.37 6.01 2.62
N ARG A 95 11.58 5.59 2.97
CA ARG A 95 11.92 4.23 3.43
C ARG A 95 12.17 4.26 4.92
N VAL A 96 11.41 3.48 5.66
CA VAL A 96 11.53 3.34 7.11
C VAL A 96 11.82 1.88 7.43
N VAL A 97 12.89 1.63 8.19
CA VAL A 97 13.17 0.33 8.77
C VAL A 97 12.70 0.37 10.22
N LEU A 98 11.63 -0.36 10.46
CA LEU A 98 10.96 -0.50 11.74
C LEU A 98 11.45 -1.78 12.42
N GLU A 99 11.66 -1.75 13.73
CA GLU A 99 11.99 -2.93 14.53
C GLU A 99 10.91 -3.17 15.57
N VAL A 100 10.32 -4.36 15.52
CA VAL A 100 9.36 -4.78 16.54
C VAL A 100 10.14 -5.10 17.81
N ASN A 101 9.80 -4.44 18.92
CA ASN A 101 10.54 -4.59 20.17
C ASN A 101 10.20 -5.92 20.85
N THR A 102 10.76 -7.01 20.34
CA THR A 102 10.51 -8.38 20.83
C THR A 102 10.96 -8.56 22.28
N GLY A 103 11.90 -7.77 22.79
CA GLY A 103 12.25 -7.84 24.21
C GLY A 103 11.14 -7.30 25.12
N LYS A 104 10.48 -6.18 24.78
CA LYS A 104 9.29 -5.73 25.51
C LYS A 104 8.14 -6.75 25.43
N LEU A 105 7.99 -7.42 24.29
CA LEU A 105 7.04 -8.53 24.14
C LEU A 105 7.36 -9.66 25.13
N LEU A 106 8.61 -10.11 25.18
CA LEU A 106 9.08 -11.18 26.05
C LEU A 106 8.91 -10.80 27.54
N GLU A 107 9.20 -9.56 27.91
CA GLU A 107 8.93 -9.05 29.27
C GLU A 107 7.44 -9.09 29.62
N LYS A 108 6.56 -8.78 28.66
CA LYS A 108 5.10 -8.77 28.86
C LYS A 108 4.51 -10.19 28.98
N ILE A 109 5.08 -11.17 28.28
CA ILE A 109 4.64 -12.57 28.33
C ILE A 109 5.19 -13.30 29.56
N ALA A 110 6.30 -12.82 30.15
CA ALA A 110 6.95 -13.47 31.28
C ALA A 110 6.09 -13.48 32.56
N ASN A 111 6.04 -14.63 33.22
CA ASN A 111 5.46 -14.82 34.54
C ASN A 111 6.39 -14.22 35.62
N ASN A 112 5.96 -13.14 36.28
CA ASN A 112 6.70 -12.47 37.38
C ASN A 112 8.18 -12.15 37.04
N PRO A 113 8.46 -11.21 36.11
CA PRO A 113 9.82 -10.86 35.71
C PRO A 113 10.61 -10.22 36.86
N ASP A 114 11.70 -10.86 37.29
CA ASP A 114 12.62 -10.37 38.32
C ASP A 114 13.79 -9.54 37.74
N ASP A 115 14.58 -8.90 38.61
CA ASP A 115 15.73 -8.08 38.18
C ASP A 115 16.80 -8.90 37.43
N VAL A 116 16.87 -10.21 37.69
CA VAL A 116 17.78 -11.13 36.99
C VAL A 116 17.30 -11.32 35.56
N PHE A 117 16.02 -11.63 35.36
CA PHE A 117 15.39 -11.72 34.06
C PHE A 117 15.59 -10.44 33.25
N LYS A 118 15.30 -9.27 33.83
CA LYS A 118 15.45 -7.98 33.14
C LYS A 118 16.88 -7.69 32.70
N LYS A 119 17.88 -8.05 33.52
CA LYS A 119 19.29 -7.92 33.15
C LYS A 119 19.68 -8.84 32.00
N VAL A 120 19.26 -10.11 32.06
CA VAL A 120 19.55 -11.10 30.99
C VAL A 120 18.87 -10.71 29.69
N LEU A 121 17.62 -10.23 29.74
CA LEU A 121 16.89 -9.73 28.59
C LEU A 121 17.56 -8.50 27.97
N ALA A 122 18.01 -7.54 28.79
CA ALA A 122 18.72 -6.36 28.30
C ALA A 122 20.08 -6.72 27.66
N GLU A 123 20.79 -7.73 28.19
CA GLU A 123 22.00 -8.27 27.54
C GLU A 123 21.67 -8.95 26.21
N ALA A 124 20.57 -9.73 26.15
CA ALA A 124 20.12 -10.39 24.93
C ALA A 124 19.73 -9.37 23.84
N GLN A 125 19.01 -8.31 24.20
CA GLN A 125 18.68 -7.21 23.28
C GLN A 125 19.94 -6.51 22.74
N LYS A 126 20.94 -6.23 23.61
CA LYS A 126 22.19 -5.60 23.19
C LYS A 126 23.02 -6.48 22.25
N GLU A 127 22.99 -7.79 22.44
CA GLU A 127 23.65 -8.74 21.54
C GLU A 127 22.91 -8.85 20.21
N ALA A 128 21.57 -8.90 20.25
CA ALA A 128 20.73 -8.86 19.06
C ALA A 128 20.96 -7.58 18.24
N LEU A 129 21.26 -6.42 18.83
CA LEU A 129 21.60 -5.25 18.02
C LEU A 129 22.86 -5.43 17.15
N LYS A 130 23.74 -6.36 17.50
CA LYS A 130 24.98 -6.67 16.77
C LYS A 130 24.84 -7.88 15.84
N THR A 131 23.89 -8.77 16.10
CA THR A 131 23.66 -10.01 15.34
C THR A 131 22.23 -10.04 14.78
N ASP A 132 22.01 -10.53 13.57
CA ASP A 132 20.65 -10.71 13.02
C ASP A 132 19.90 -11.93 13.63
N GLU A 133 20.40 -12.48 14.73
CA GLU A 133 19.81 -13.60 15.47
C GLU A 133 18.53 -13.16 16.21
N SER A 134 17.62 -14.10 16.46
CA SER A 134 16.38 -13.83 17.21
C SER A 134 16.71 -13.51 18.67
N VAL A 135 16.00 -12.52 19.24
CA VAL A 135 16.11 -12.21 20.67
C VAL A 135 15.74 -13.42 21.51
N VAL A 136 14.80 -14.25 21.04
CA VAL A 136 14.38 -15.49 21.70
C VAL A 136 15.55 -16.47 21.82
N ASP A 137 16.26 -16.72 20.73
CA ASP A 137 17.39 -17.65 20.67
C ASP A 137 18.55 -17.21 21.57
N ILE A 138 18.91 -15.93 21.51
CA ILE A 138 19.95 -15.35 22.37
C ILE A 138 19.53 -15.44 23.84
N LEU A 139 18.26 -15.17 24.14
CA LEU A 139 17.72 -15.24 25.48
C LEU A 139 17.82 -16.67 26.03
N GLY A 140 17.37 -17.67 25.27
CA GLY A 140 17.47 -19.08 25.62
C GLY A 140 18.91 -19.52 25.88
N ARG A 141 19.85 -19.13 25.00
CA ARG A 141 21.29 -19.39 25.19
C ARG A 141 21.83 -18.78 26.49
N LYS A 142 21.51 -17.53 26.79
CA LYS A 142 21.95 -16.87 28.04
C LYS A 142 21.32 -17.47 29.30
N PHE A 143 20.08 -17.97 29.22
CA PHE A 143 19.45 -18.69 30.32
C PHE A 143 20.16 -20.02 30.60
N LEU A 144 20.51 -20.77 29.55
CA LEU A 144 21.30 -22.01 29.67
C LEU A 144 22.70 -21.77 30.26
N GLU A 145 23.42 -20.74 29.79
CA GLU A 145 24.75 -20.36 30.32
C GLU A 145 24.74 -20.05 31.81
N ARG A 146 23.62 -19.48 32.31
CA ARG A 146 23.43 -19.12 33.73
C ARG A 146 22.77 -20.23 34.55
N ASN A 147 22.50 -21.38 33.94
CA ASN A 147 21.85 -22.54 34.56
C ASN A 147 20.46 -22.21 35.14
N ILE A 148 19.71 -21.34 34.47
CA ILE A 148 18.35 -20.93 34.84
C ILE A 148 17.39 -21.53 33.81
N ARG A 149 16.39 -22.28 34.28
CA ARG A 149 15.36 -22.88 33.41
C ARG A 149 14.41 -21.82 32.86
N LEU A 150 14.03 -21.94 31.59
CA LEU A 150 13.03 -21.07 30.96
C LEU A 150 11.65 -21.26 31.61
N SER A 151 11.37 -22.48 32.09
CA SER A 151 10.16 -22.84 32.85
C SER A 151 9.88 -21.97 34.10
N ARG A 152 10.89 -21.20 34.56
CA ARG A 152 10.73 -20.26 35.69
C ARG A 152 9.94 -19.01 35.30
N TYR A 153 10.10 -18.55 34.06
CA TYR A 153 9.49 -17.31 33.58
C TYR A 153 8.44 -17.56 32.49
N TYR A 154 8.51 -18.69 31.80
CA TYR A 154 7.60 -19.02 30.69
C TYR A 154 7.03 -20.42 30.87
N GLY A 155 5.82 -20.66 30.38
CA GLY A 155 5.17 -21.96 30.43
C GLY A 155 4.85 -22.48 31.84
N THR A 156 4.69 -23.79 31.96
CA THR A 156 4.40 -24.51 33.20
C THR A 156 5.62 -25.29 33.70
N ILE A 157 5.66 -25.61 35.00
CA ILE A 157 6.80 -26.29 35.67
C ILE A 157 7.19 -27.62 35.00
N ARG A 158 6.28 -28.24 34.23
CA ARG A 158 6.46 -29.54 33.57
C ARG A 158 6.81 -29.45 32.08
N GLN A 159 6.75 -28.27 31.48
CA GLN A 159 7.12 -28.08 30.07
C GLN A 159 8.64 -28.05 29.93
N ASP A 160 9.13 -28.65 28.84
CA ASP A 160 10.54 -28.66 28.50
C ASP A 160 10.97 -27.31 27.91
N ASP A 161 12.21 -26.92 28.18
CA ASP A 161 12.76 -25.64 27.69
C ASP A 161 12.72 -25.53 26.15
N ALA A 162 12.79 -26.64 25.42
CA ALA A 162 12.67 -26.66 23.96
C ALA A 162 11.26 -26.33 23.46
N GLU A 163 10.22 -26.81 24.15
CA GLU A 163 8.82 -26.53 23.81
C GLU A 163 8.49 -25.06 24.09
N ILE A 164 8.98 -24.53 25.20
CA ILE A 164 8.88 -23.11 25.54
C ILE A 164 9.56 -22.23 24.49
N MET A 165 10.74 -22.62 24.01
CA MET A 165 11.46 -21.87 22.97
C MET A 165 10.70 -21.84 21.64
N ASP A 166 10.04 -22.93 21.25
CA ASP A 166 9.20 -22.98 20.05
C ASP A 166 7.98 -22.05 20.18
N GLU A 167 7.29 -22.08 21.33
CA GLU A 167 6.17 -21.17 21.61
C GLU A 167 6.59 -19.70 21.58
N LEU A 168 7.73 -19.35 22.21
CA LEU A 168 8.25 -17.98 22.21
C LEU A 168 8.68 -17.52 20.82
N THR A 169 9.30 -18.42 20.04
CA THR A 169 9.68 -18.12 18.66
C THR A 169 8.45 -17.83 17.83
N LYS A 170 7.46 -18.72 17.87
CA LYS A 170 6.18 -18.56 17.18
C LYS A 170 5.46 -17.27 17.59
N SER A 171 5.42 -16.97 18.89
CA SER A 171 4.84 -15.72 19.39
C SER A 171 5.59 -14.47 18.90
N SER A 172 6.91 -14.53 18.78
CA SER A 172 7.72 -13.43 18.23
C SER A 172 7.46 -13.25 16.73
N GLU A 173 7.35 -14.34 15.96
CA GLU A 173 7.03 -14.27 14.53
C GLU A 173 5.62 -13.73 14.30
N ASP A 174 4.65 -14.21 15.08
CA ASP A 174 3.27 -13.74 15.03
C ASP A 174 3.18 -12.25 15.36
N ALA A 175 3.95 -11.76 16.34
CA ALA A 175 3.98 -10.34 16.66
C ALA A 175 4.51 -9.49 15.49
N VAL A 176 5.54 -9.96 14.77
CA VAL A 176 6.06 -9.28 13.58
C VAL A 176 5.05 -9.29 12.44
N ASN A 177 4.42 -10.43 12.18
CA ASN A 177 3.40 -10.56 11.13
C ASN A 177 2.18 -9.65 11.42
N ARG A 178 1.73 -9.61 12.68
CA ARG A 178 0.65 -8.70 13.12
C ARG A 178 1.03 -7.24 12.95
N ALA A 179 2.24 -6.86 13.34
CA ALA A 179 2.74 -5.50 13.15
C ALA A 179 2.76 -5.12 11.66
N MET A 180 3.17 -6.03 10.76
CA MET A 180 3.12 -5.80 9.31
C MET A 180 1.70 -5.56 8.79
N GLU A 181 0.71 -6.32 9.25
CA GLU A 181 -0.70 -6.17 8.83
C GLU A 181 -1.30 -4.85 9.31
N ILE A 182 -1.01 -4.45 10.55
CA ILE A 182 -1.43 -3.15 11.09
C ILE A 182 -0.81 -2.01 10.27
N ILE A 183 0.51 -2.08 10.03
CA ILE A 183 1.22 -1.07 9.24
C ILE A 183 0.60 -0.98 7.84
N ARG A 184 0.31 -2.11 7.20
CA ARG A 184 -0.33 -2.14 5.87
C ARG A 184 -1.65 -1.37 5.87
N ASN A 185 -2.53 -1.65 6.82
CA ASN A 185 -3.82 -0.98 6.92
C ASN A 185 -3.68 0.53 7.17
N ARG A 186 -2.76 0.95 8.04
CA ARG A 186 -2.54 2.39 8.31
C ARG A 186 -2.03 3.13 7.09
N VAL A 187 -1.15 2.50 6.34
CA VAL A 187 -0.60 3.08 5.12
C VAL A 187 -1.67 3.17 4.03
N ASP A 188 -2.52 2.15 3.90
CA ASP A 188 -3.67 2.18 2.98
C ASP A 188 -4.65 3.31 3.34
N GLN A 189 -4.87 3.56 4.64
CA GLN A 189 -5.69 4.68 5.12
C GLN A 189 -5.07 6.05 4.84
N TYR A 190 -3.74 6.17 4.91
CA TYR A 190 -3.04 7.42 4.59
C TYR A 190 -3.12 7.76 3.09
N GLY A 191 -3.56 6.82 2.24
CA GLY A 191 -3.74 7.05 0.81
C GLY A 191 -2.42 7.01 0.03
N VAL A 192 -1.38 6.35 0.56
CA VAL A 192 -0.12 6.14 -0.17
C VAL A 192 -0.39 5.21 -1.35
N SER A 193 0.08 5.62 -2.53
CA SER A 193 -0.02 4.79 -3.73
C SER A 193 1.02 3.67 -3.68
N GLU A 194 0.60 2.43 -3.42
CA GLU A 194 1.44 1.22 -3.59
C GLU A 194 2.57 1.03 -2.57
N PRO A 195 2.28 0.91 -1.27
CA PRO A 195 3.33 0.68 -0.27
C PRO A 195 3.98 -0.71 -0.40
N SER A 196 5.30 -0.76 -0.21
CA SER A 196 6.04 -2.01 -0.11
C SER A 196 6.37 -2.29 1.36
N ILE A 197 5.80 -3.36 1.92
CA ILE A 197 6.03 -3.76 3.31
C ILE A 197 6.57 -5.18 3.31
N SER A 198 7.82 -5.34 3.75
CA SER A 198 8.52 -6.62 3.76
C SER A 198 9.26 -6.85 5.07
N ARG A 199 9.26 -8.10 5.54
CA ARG A 199 10.07 -8.51 6.71
C ARG A 199 11.55 -8.55 6.33
N GLN A 200 12.42 -8.02 7.17
CA GLN A 200 13.87 -8.12 7.07
C GLN A 200 14.41 -8.85 8.31
N GLY A 201 14.96 -10.05 8.11
CA GLY A 201 15.44 -10.89 9.20
C GLY A 201 14.31 -11.32 10.16
N SER A 202 14.61 -11.48 11.44
CA SER A 202 13.68 -12.02 12.44
C SER A 202 12.70 -10.98 13.02
N ARG A 203 13.10 -9.71 13.13
CA ARG A 203 12.36 -8.67 13.90
C ARG A 203 12.16 -7.32 13.20
N ARG A 204 12.75 -7.11 12.02
CA ARG A 204 12.64 -5.83 11.31
C ARG A 204 11.60 -5.90 10.21
N ILE A 205 10.96 -4.77 9.96
CA ILE A 205 9.96 -4.54 8.92
C ILE A 205 10.45 -3.35 8.11
N ILE A 206 10.72 -3.56 6.83
CA ILE A 206 11.00 -2.48 5.89
C ILE A 206 9.65 -2.00 5.36
N VAL A 207 9.42 -0.70 5.45
CA VAL A 207 8.26 -0.01 4.90
C VAL A 207 8.76 1.02 3.90
N GLU A 208 8.36 0.89 2.65
CA GLU A 208 8.63 1.87 1.60
C GLU A 208 7.31 2.52 1.19
N LEU A 209 7.23 3.83 1.39
CA LEU A 209 6.08 4.65 1.12
C LEU A 209 6.41 5.62 -0.03
N PRO A 210 6.14 5.23 -1.29
CA PRO A 210 6.37 6.11 -2.41
C PRO A 210 5.37 7.27 -2.45
N GLY A 211 5.83 8.45 -2.86
CA GLY A 211 4.97 9.63 -3.03
C GLY A 211 4.45 10.28 -1.74
N VAL A 212 5.02 9.96 -0.57
CA VAL A 212 4.68 10.64 0.69
C VAL A 212 5.17 12.08 0.68
N ALA A 213 4.25 13.04 0.75
CA ALA A 213 4.57 14.47 0.80
C ALA A 213 4.87 14.98 2.22
N LYS A 214 4.32 14.32 3.26
CA LYS A 214 4.48 14.72 4.67
C LYS A 214 5.03 13.57 5.50
N GLU A 215 6.35 13.59 5.66
CA GLU A 215 7.14 12.51 6.27
C GLU A 215 6.81 12.30 7.76
N GLU A 216 6.75 13.38 8.54
CA GLU A 216 6.51 13.30 9.99
C GLU A 216 5.11 12.75 10.33
N GLU A 217 4.09 13.08 9.54
CA GLU A 217 2.74 12.52 9.72
C GLU A 217 2.74 11.02 9.40
N ALA A 218 3.35 10.61 8.28
CA ALA A 218 3.46 9.20 7.91
C ALA A 218 4.25 8.40 8.97
N LYS A 219 5.31 8.99 9.53
CA LYS A 219 6.10 8.38 10.60
C LYS A 219 5.31 8.15 11.88
N GLN A 220 4.52 9.14 12.32
CA GLN A 220 3.67 8.99 13.49
C GLN A 220 2.63 7.88 13.30
N LEU A 221 2.07 7.76 12.09
CA LEU A 221 1.15 6.67 11.76
C LEU A 221 1.83 5.30 11.83
N LEU A 222 3.05 5.18 11.32
CA LEU A 222 3.82 3.93 11.38
C LEU A 222 4.20 3.52 12.81
N GLN A 223 4.49 4.50 13.69
CA GLN A 223 4.91 4.27 15.07
C GLN A 223 3.76 4.11 16.07
N GLY A 224 2.53 4.51 15.72
CA GLY A 224 1.38 4.49 16.64
C GLY A 224 1.13 3.12 17.27
N THR A 225 0.69 3.06 18.52
CA THR A 225 0.27 1.79 19.15
C THR A 225 -1.19 1.51 18.82
N ALA A 226 -1.48 0.42 18.10
CA ALA A 226 -2.81 -0.01 17.64
C ALA A 226 -3.82 -0.15 18.79
N LEU A 227 -4.38 0.95 19.31
CA LEU A 227 -5.10 0.94 20.58
C LEU A 227 -6.54 0.51 20.33
N LEU A 228 -6.85 -0.74 20.70
CA LEU A 228 -8.21 -1.26 20.70
C LEU A 228 -8.97 -0.70 21.92
N GLU A 229 -10.11 -0.06 21.65
CA GLU A 229 -10.98 0.55 22.64
C GLU A 229 -12.43 0.16 22.43
N PHE A 230 -13.14 -0.10 23.53
CA PHE A 230 -14.59 -0.29 23.53
C PHE A 230 -15.21 0.95 24.15
N ARG A 231 -15.98 1.70 23.35
CA ARG A 231 -16.63 2.93 23.79
C ARG A 231 -18.15 2.82 23.62
N LEU A 232 -18.93 3.34 24.57
CA LEU A 232 -20.38 3.38 24.42
C LEU A 232 -20.79 4.43 23.39
N VAL A 233 -21.67 4.05 22.47
CA VAL A 233 -22.33 4.98 21.55
C VAL A 233 -23.48 5.64 22.30
N LYS A 234 -23.63 6.95 22.10
CA LYS A 234 -24.66 7.75 22.75
C LYS A 234 -26.00 7.65 22.03
N ASP A 235 -27.06 7.66 22.84
CA ASP A 235 -28.44 7.56 22.38
C ASP A 235 -28.86 8.84 21.63
N ALA A 236 -29.84 8.69 20.74
CA ALA A 236 -30.29 9.75 19.85
C ALA A 236 -30.82 10.99 20.60
N GLU A 237 -31.47 10.79 21.75
CA GLU A 237 -31.97 11.86 22.63
C GLU A 237 -30.88 12.84 23.08
N LEU A 238 -29.64 12.35 23.28
CA LEU A 238 -28.50 13.19 23.67
C LEU A 238 -27.78 13.76 22.44
N THR A 239 -27.68 12.97 21.38
CA THR A 239 -26.91 13.30 20.18
C THR A 239 -27.58 14.38 19.33
N TYR A 240 -28.90 14.28 19.08
CA TYR A 240 -29.60 15.24 18.21
C TYR A 240 -29.51 16.70 18.70
N PRO A 241 -29.75 17.01 19.99
CA PRO A 241 -29.64 18.38 20.48
C PRO A 241 -28.21 18.94 20.37
N ILE A 242 -27.19 18.10 20.47
CA ILE A 242 -25.80 18.52 20.31
C ILE A 242 -25.53 18.83 18.83
N MET A 243 -25.89 17.93 17.92
CA MET A 243 -25.78 18.17 16.48
C MET A 243 -26.53 19.43 16.04
N GLN A 244 -27.73 19.68 16.59
CA GLN A 244 -28.49 20.88 16.30
C GLN A 244 -27.79 22.15 16.78
N ARG A 245 -27.18 22.14 17.97
CA ARG A 245 -26.40 23.30 18.43
C ARG A 245 -25.14 23.52 17.59
N ILE A 246 -24.52 22.46 17.10
CA ILE A 246 -23.38 22.55 16.17
C ILE A 246 -23.83 23.24 14.88
N ASP A 247 -24.96 22.78 14.34
CA ASP A 247 -25.59 23.35 13.15
C ASP A 247 -25.93 24.84 13.34
N ASP A 248 -26.55 25.23 14.47
CA ASP A 248 -26.86 26.62 14.81
C ASP A 248 -25.60 27.52 14.87
N VAL A 249 -24.50 26.99 15.40
CA VAL A 249 -23.22 27.72 15.46
C VAL A 249 -22.63 27.90 14.06
N LEU A 250 -22.72 26.88 13.22
CA LEU A 250 -22.25 26.95 11.83
C LEU A 250 -23.14 27.88 10.99
N ALA A 251 -24.46 27.84 11.15
CA ALA A 251 -25.40 28.74 10.47
C ALA A 251 -25.14 30.20 10.83
N LYS A 252 -24.97 30.53 12.12
CA LYS A 252 -24.62 31.89 12.57
C LYS A 252 -23.29 32.40 12.01
N ARG A 253 -22.33 31.50 11.80
CA ARG A 253 -21.04 31.83 11.18
C ARG A 253 -21.20 32.15 9.70
N THR A 254 -22.04 31.39 8.99
CA THR A 254 -22.39 31.64 7.59
C THR A 254 -23.13 32.98 7.42
N GLU A 255 -24.04 33.32 8.33
CA GLU A 255 -24.75 34.62 8.36
C GLU A 255 -23.84 35.81 8.70
N SER A 256 -22.80 35.61 9.52
CA SER A 256 -21.87 36.67 9.94
C SER A 256 -20.87 37.10 8.85
N GLY A 257 -21.01 36.60 7.61
CA GLY A 257 -20.19 37.00 6.47
C GLY A 257 -18.75 36.49 6.52
N VAL A 258 -18.44 35.54 7.41
CA VAL A 258 -17.16 34.82 7.38
C VAL A 258 -17.26 33.78 6.28
N LYS A 259 -16.81 34.15 5.08
CA LYS A 259 -16.72 33.23 3.93
C LYS A 259 -16.00 31.95 4.36
N ASP A 260 -16.65 30.81 4.15
CA ASP A 260 -15.99 29.52 4.30
C ASP A 260 -14.76 29.46 3.39
N SER A 261 -13.70 28.85 3.89
CA SER A 261 -12.43 28.62 3.18
C SER A 261 -12.54 27.67 1.98
N LEU A 262 -13.77 27.24 1.65
CA LEU A 262 -14.14 26.42 0.50
C LEU A 262 -14.94 27.16 -0.59
N GLY A 263 -15.22 28.46 -0.43
CA GLY A 263 -15.57 29.34 -1.56
C GLY A 263 -16.71 28.89 -2.49
N ASN A 264 -17.69 28.12 -2.00
CA ASN A 264 -18.89 27.83 -2.79
C ASN A 264 -19.89 28.98 -2.64
N ASP A 265 -20.30 29.54 -3.77
CA ASP A 265 -21.41 30.49 -3.87
C ASP A 265 -22.70 29.79 -3.43
N VAL A 266 -23.06 29.95 -2.16
CA VAL A 266 -24.44 29.76 -1.75
C VAL A 266 -25.16 31.00 -2.27
N ALA A 267 -26.01 30.79 -3.28
CA ALA A 267 -26.78 31.84 -3.95
C ALA A 267 -27.26 32.87 -2.92
N SER A 268 -26.72 34.08 -3.02
CA SER A 268 -27.24 35.24 -2.31
C SER A 268 -28.69 35.45 -2.80
N LEU A 269 -29.65 34.94 -2.03
CA LEU A 269 -31.02 35.43 -2.11
C LEU A 269 -31.00 36.86 -1.60
N ASP A 270 -30.90 37.79 -2.55
CA ASP A 270 -31.15 39.21 -2.37
C ASP A 270 -32.51 39.39 -1.67
N THR A 271 -32.50 39.58 -0.36
CA THR A 271 -33.61 40.20 0.36
C THR A 271 -33.49 41.71 0.22
N THR A 272 -33.61 42.21 -1.01
CA THR A 272 -33.99 43.60 -1.23
C THR A 272 -35.48 43.73 -0.95
N THR A 273 -35.81 43.93 0.32
CA THR A 273 -37.11 44.51 0.72
C THR A 273 -37.23 45.92 0.13
N LYS A 274 -37.76 45.98 -1.09
CA LYS A 274 -38.33 47.19 -1.66
C LYS A 274 -39.64 47.45 -0.91
N LYS A 275 -39.65 48.49 -0.06
CA LYS A 275 -40.90 49.11 0.42
C LYS A 275 -41.74 49.49 -0.81
N THR A 276 -42.87 48.85 -1.02
CA THR A 276 -43.98 49.42 -1.78
C THR A 276 -45.29 48.90 -1.19
N ASP A 277 -46.25 49.80 -1.17
CA ASP A 277 -47.39 49.86 -0.25
C ASP A 277 -48.35 48.67 -0.28
N THR A 278 -48.98 48.47 0.88
CA THR A 278 -50.23 47.75 1.11
C THR A 278 -51.29 48.05 0.05
N THR A 279 -51.84 47.00 -0.60
CA THR A 279 -53.28 46.64 -0.63
C THR A 279 -53.55 45.67 -1.79
N SER A 280 -53.76 44.39 -1.49
CA SER A 280 -54.81 43.54 -2.07
C SER A 280 -54.57 42.09 -1.68
N LEU A 281 -55.58 41.50 -1.06
CA LEU A 281 -55.74 40.06 -0.88
C LEU A 281 -55.97 39.43 -2.26
N THR A 282 -55.17 38.44 -2.64
CA THR A 282 -55.63 37.33 -3.49
C THR A 282 -54.72 36.13 -3.28
N ASP A 283 -55.35 35.01 -2.94
CA ASP A 283 -54.81 33.66 -2.89
C ASP A 283 -53.88 33.34 -4.07
N SER A 284 -52.72 32.75 -3.76
CA SER A 284 -52.08 31.73 -4.58
C SER A 284 -50.96 31.08 -3.79
N THR A 285 -51.15 29.80 -3.45
CA THR A 285 -50.16 28.90 -2.90
C THR A 285 -49.03 28.72 -3.92
N SER A 286 -47.99 29.56 -3.86
CA SER A 286 -46.78 29.37 -4.66
C SER A 286 -45.90 28.31 -3.99
N GLN A 287 -46.02 27.07 -4.46
CA GLN A 287 -45.03 26.03 -4.18
C GLN A 287 -43.68 26.51 -4.69
N LEU A 288 -42.74 26.76 -3.78
CA LEU A 288 -41.33 27.05 -4.10
C LEU A 288 -40.74 25.88 -4.89
N SER A 289 -39.89 26.17 -5.88
CA SER A 289 -39.20 25.13 -6.66
C SER A 289 -38.29 24.27 -5.76
N GLU A 290 -38.14 22.97 -6.07
CA GLU A 290 -37.36 22.03 -5.25
C GLU A 290 -35.90 22.50 -5.04
N ASP A 291 -35.32 23.16 -6.04
CA ASP A 291 -33.95 23.69 -5.98
C ASP A 291 -33.81 24.90 -5.05
N GLU A 292 -34.80 25.80 -5.01
CA GLU A 292 -34.80 26.96 -4.09
C GLU A 292 -35.00 26.53 -2.63
N GLN A 293 -35.77 25.46 -2.39
CA GLN A 293 -35.95 24.88 -1.06
C GLN A 293 -34.65 24.22 -0.56
N ARG A 294 -33.95 23.50 -1.44
CA ARG A 294 -32.66 22.87 -1.12
C ARG A 294 -31.55 23.90 -0.86
N ALA A 295 -31.54 25.01 -1.58
CA ALA A 295 -30.58 26.09 -1.35
C ALA A 295 -30.82 26.82 -0.02
N LYS A 296 -32.08 27.10 0.33
CA LYS A 296 -32.41 27.68 1.64
C LYS A 296 -32.05 26.75 2.80
N PHE A 297 -32.35 25.46 2.66
CA PHE A 297 -31.99 24.47 3.66
C PHE A 297 -30.47 24.34 3.87
N GLN A 298 -29.66 24.51 2.82
CA GLN A 298 -28.19 24.52 2.94
C GLN A 298 -27.64 25.69 3.75
N VAL A 299 -28.27 26.86 3.65
CA VAL A 299 -27.86 28.05 4.41
C VAL A 299 -28.30 27.92 5.87
N GLU A 300 -29.52 27.44 6.10
CA GLU A 300 -30.11 27.33 7.43
C GLU A 300 -29.53 26.15 8.23
N HIS A 301 -29.19 25.04 7.56
CA HIS A 301 -28.73 23.79 8.19
C HIS A 301 -27.45 23.21 7.58
N PRO A 302 -26.32 23.94 7.61
CA PRO A 302 -25.08 23.54 6.96
C PRO A 302 -24.54 22.19 7.45
N PHE A 303 -24.68 21.86 8.75
CA PHE A 303 -24.21 20.59 9.29
C PHE A 303 -25.06 19.41 8.79
N PHE A 304 -26.39 19.54 8.81
CA PHE A 304 -27.29 18.45 8.40
C PHE A 304 -27.33 18.22 6.89
N THR A 305 -26.84 19.17 6.09
CA THR A 305 -26.65 18.94 4.64
C THR A 305 -25.45 18.04 4.34
N ALA A 306 -24.39 18.14 5.13
CA ALA A 306 -23.19 17.31 5.02
C ALA A 306 -23.33 15.99 5.79
N ALA A 307 -24.06 16.02 6.91
CA ALA A 307 -24.26 14.91 7.84
C ALA A 307 -25.75 14.50 7.85
N VAL A 308 -26.13 13.65 6.91
CA VAL A 308 -27.53 13.26 6.73
C VAL A 308 -27.92 12.24 7.80
N LEU A 309 -28.96 12.54 8.56
CA LEU A 309 -29.49 11.62 9.57
C LEU A 309 -30.58 10.73 8.98
N ASN A 310 -30.70 9.50 9.48
CA ASN A 310 -31.88 8.68 9.24
C ASN A 310 -32.92 8.95 10.34
N PRO A 311 -34.01 9.70 10.08
CA PRO A 311 -35.00 10.08 11.09
C PRO A 311 -35.84 8.90 11.59
N GLN A 312 -35.80 7.75 10.91
CA GLN A 312 -36.51 6.53 11.33
C GLN A 312 -35.62 5.61 12.20
N SER A 313 -34.32 5.89 12.28
CA SER A 313 -33.40 5.12 13.11
C SER A 313 -33.57 5.53 14.58
N PRO A 314 -33.64 4.58 15.53
CA PRO A 314 -33.56 4.90 16.96
C PRO A 314 -32.17 5.42 17.37
N PHE A 315 -31.20 5.42 16.45
CA PHE A 315 -29.84 5.91 16.64
C PHE A 315 -29.60 7.18 15.83
N ALA A 316 -28.92 8.15 16.42
CA ALA A 316 -28.52 9.40 15.74
C ALA A 316 -27.21 9.21 14.95
N ASP A 317 -27.17 8.18 14.12
CA ASP A 317 -26.06 7.94 13.20
C ASP A 317 -26.17 8.95 12.05
N ALA A 318 -25.10 9.69 11.81
CA ALA A 318 -25.03 10.59 10.67
C ALA A 318 -24.25 9.94 9.52
N TYR A 319 -24.87 9.95 8.34
CA TYR A 319 -24.33 9.44 7.10
C TYR A 319 -23.66 10.59 6.35
N VAL A 320 -22.36 10.46 6.16
CA VAL A 320 -21.50 11.51 5.63
C VAL A 320 -20.87 11.00 4.34
N SER A 321 -21.01 11.76 3.25
CA SER A 321 -20.35 11.43 2.00
C SER A 321 -18.83 11.52 2.17
N LYS A 322 -18.05 10.73 1.42
CA LYS A 322 -16.58 10.84 1.44
C LYS A 322 -16.09 12.28 1.16
N ASP A 323 -16.79 13.02 0.31
CA ASP A 323 -16.44 14.38 -0.09
C ASP A 323 -16.67 15.39 1.06
N ASP A 324 -17.66 15.14 1.92
CA ASP A 324 -18.02 16.04 3.03
C ASP A 324 -17.33 15.67 4.35
N ARG A 325 -16.74 14.48 4.45
CA ARG A 325 -16.05 14.01 5.66
C ARG A 325 -15.01 15.01 6.17
N ASN A 326 -14.11 15.47 5.30
CA ASN A 326 -13.06 16.41 5.67
C ASN A 326 -13.62 17.77 6.11
N LYS A 327 -14.76 18.20 5.54
CA LYS A 327 -15.44 19.43 5.94
C LYS A 327 -15.98 19.31 7.35
N ILE A 328 -16.60 18.19 7.68
CA ILE A 328 -17.13 17.93 9.03
C ILE A 328 -15.99 17.81 10.04
N GLU A 329 -14.92 17.08 9.73
CA GLU A 329 -13.74 17.00 10.61
C GLU A 329 -13.16 18.39 10.91
N TYR A 330 -13.08 19.25 9.89
CA TYR A 330 -12.68 20.66 10.06
C TYR A 330 -13.65 21.43 10.97
N TRP A 331 -14.97 21.32 10.74
CA TRP A 331 -15.97 22.03 11.55
C TRP A 331 -15.96 21.57 13.01
N LEU A 332 -15.82 20.28 13.27
CA LEU A 332 -15.70 19.72 14.62
C LEU A 332 -14.42 20.20 15.33
N GLY A 333 -13.36 20.52 14.58
CA GLY A 333 -12.12 21.09 15.09
C GLY A 333 -12.20 22.59 15.45
N LEU A 334 -13.28 23.30 15.10
CA LEU A 334 -13.39 24.73 15.38
C LEU A 334 -13.57 25.00 16.88
N PRO A 335 -12.86 25.99 17.47
CA PRO A 335 -12.98 26.32 18.89
C PRO A 335 -14.40 26.70 19.34
N GLU A 336 -15.22 27.24 18.44
CA GLU A 336 -16.62 27.59 18.71
C GLU A 336 -17.51 26.35 18.80
N VAL A 337 -17.27 25.36 17.93
CA VAL A 337 -17.98 24.08 17.90
C VAL A 337 -17.56 23.20 19.08
N GLN A 338 -16.27 23.18 19.42
CA GLN A 338 -15.78 22.43 20.59
C GLN A 338 -16.38 22.89 21.92
N LYS A 339 -16.78 24.16 22.06
CA LYS A 339 -17.46 24.66 23.27
C LYS A 339 -18.88 24.12 23.45
N VAL A 340 -19.51 23.71 22.35
CA VAL A 340 -20.89 23.19 22.34
C VAL A 340 -20.91 21.70 22.66
N ILE A 341 -19.83 20.99 22.32
CA ILE A 341 -19.67 19.56 22.57
C ILE A 341 -19.30 19.36 24.04
N PRO A 342 -20.06 18.56 24.82
CA PRO A 342 -19.69 18.22 26.18
C PRO A 342 -18.35 17.47 26.26
N ASP A 343 -17.53 17.75 27.28
CA ASP A 343 -16.16 17.20 27.38
C ASP A 343 -16.10 15.67 27.58
N ASN A 344 -17.24 15.02 27.86
CA ASN A 344 -17.32 13.57 28.04
C ASN A 344 -17.67 12.79 26.76
N VAL A 345 -17.91 13.46 25.63
CA VAL A 345 -18.27 12.83 24.35
C VAL A 345 -17.42 13.33 23.19
N GLU A 346 -17.36 12.53 22.13
CA GLU A 346 -16.58 12.80 20.93
C GLU A 346 -17.30 12.24 19.70
N PHE A 347 -17.17 12.91 18.55
CA PHE A 347 -17.66 12.41 17.28
C PHE A 347 -16.55 11.65 16.55
N VAL A 348 -16.84 10.42 16.14
CA VAL A 348 -15.87 9.52 15.51
C VAL A 348 -16.48 8.88 14.27
N PHE A 349 -15.69 8.76 13.20
CA PHE A 349 -16.10 8.14 11.94
C PHE A 349 -15.87 6.63 11.90
N SER A 350 -16.63 5.96 11.05
CA SER A 350 -16.40 4.56 10.69
C SER A 350 -15.06 4.41 9.95
N ALA A 351 -14.36 3.31 10.19
CA ALA A 351 -13.06 3.02 9.57
C ALA A 351 -13.20 2.80 8.05
N LYS A 352 -14.33 2.22 7.62
CA LYS A 352 -14.66 1.98 6.22
C LYS A 352 -15.99 2.65 5.84
N PRO A 353 -16.12 3.12 4.60
CA PRO A 353 -17.41 3.51 4.06
C PRO A 353 -18.19 2.29 3.58
N PHE A 354 -19.51 2.35 3.63
CA PHE A 354 -20.35 1.43 2.86
C PHE A 354 -20.68 2.08 1.51
N THR A 355 -20.91 1.24 0.50
CA THR A 355 -21.26 1.71 -0.84
C THR A 355 -22.77 1.81 -0.96
N SER A 356 -23.27 3.03 -1.20
CA SER A 356 -24.69 3.25 -1.48
C SER A 356 -25.09 2.62 -2.83
N GLU A 357 -26.39 2.41 -3.07
CA GLU A 357 -26.91 1.91 -4.36
C GLU A 357 -26.44 2.75 -5.56
N ASP A 358 -26.17 4.04 -5.34
CA ASP A 358 -25.64 4.99 -6.34
C ASP A 358 -24.10 4.93 -6.51
N GLY A 359 -23.42 3.96 -5.90
CA GLY A 359 -21.96 3.81 -5.97
C GLY A 359 -21.16 4.82 -5.13
N LYS A 360 -21.82 5.69 -4.36
CA LYS A 360 -21.17 6.66 -3.48
C LYS A 360 -20.68 6.00 -2.19
N GLN A 361 -19.47 6.37 -1.75
CA GLN A 361 -18.90 5.93 -0.48
C GLN A 361 -19.42 6.81 0.66
N ILE A 362 -20.11 6.20 1.62
CA ILE A 362 -20.70 6.87 2.77
C ILE A 362 -20.06 6.37 4.06
N PHE A 363 -19.54 7.28 4.87
CA PHE A 363 -19.04 7.03 6.22
C PHE A 363 -20.16 7.23 7.23
N VAL A 364 -20.15 6.44 8.30
CA VAL A 364 -21.06 6.63 9.43
C VAL A 364 -20.32 7.36 10.53
N MET A 365 -20.90 8.44 11.03
CA MET A 365 -20.39 9.19 12.16
C MET A 365 -21.19 8.85 13.41
N TYR A 366 -20.47 8.46 14.46
CA TYR A 366 -21.01 8.07 15.76
C TYR A 366 -20.63 9.11 16.82
N MET A 367 -21.51 9.35 17.78
CA MET A 367 -21.15 10.04 19.02
C MET A 367 -20.83 9.01 20.09
N VAL A 368 -19.59 8.99 20.57
CA VAL A 368 -19.10 8.02 21.56
C VAL A 368 -18.67 8.71 22.85
N ASN A 369 -18.55 7.96 23.94
CA ASN A 369 -17.83 8.44 25.14
C ASN A 369 -16.39 8.80 24.78
N LYS A 370 -15.85 9.87 25.37
CA LYS A 370 -14.44 10.25 25.19
C LYS A 370 -13.50 9.30 25.93
N THR A 371 -13.92 8.80 27.10
CA THR A 371 -13.19 7.79 27.87
C THR A 371 -13.64 6.38 27.46
N PRO A 372 -12.72 5.45 27.17
CA PRO A 372 -13.08 4.07 26.86
C PRO A 372 -13.60 3.32 28.09
N GLU A 373 -14.61 2.48 27.90
CA GLU A 373 -15.17 1.62 28.96
C GLU A 373 -14.28 0.41 29.22
N LEU A 374 -13.64 -0.09 28.16
CA LEU A 374 -12.73 -1.22 28.19
C LEU A 374 -11.68 -1.04 27.09
N THR A 375 -10.48 -1.56 27.29
CA THR A 375 -9.40 -1.55 26.29
C THR A 375 -9.03 -2.97 25.90
N GLY A 376 -8.36 -3.13 24.77
CA GLY A 376 -8.02 -4.44 24.20
C GLY A 376 -7.09 -5.31 25.03
N GLY A 377 -6.52 -4.82 26.14
CA GLY A 377 -5.62 -5.59 26.99
C GLY A 377 -6.25 -6.80 27.69
N VAL A 378 -7.58 -6.92 27.65
CA VAL A 378 -8.33 -8.03 28.27
C VAL A 378 -8.78 -9.11 27.29
N VAL A 379 -8.59 -8.90 25.98
CA VAL A 379 -8.95 -9.86 24.93
C VAL A 379 -7.85 -10.92 24.84
N THR A 380 -8.20 -12.19 25.02
CA THR A 380 -7.26 -13.31 25.03
C THR A 380 -7.23 -14.08 23.72
N ASP A 381 -8.37 -14.20 23.05
CA ASP A 381 -8.48 -14.83 21.73
C ASP A 381 -9.59 -14.18 20.90
N ALA A 382 -9.47 -14.24 19.58
CA ALA A 382 -10.54 -13.90 18.66
C ALA A 382 -10.48 -14.80 17.41
N GLN A 383 -11.62 -15.27 16.92
CA GLN A 383 -11.70 -16.20 15.78
C GLN A 383 -12.83 -15.80 14.84
N ALA A 384 -12.50 -15.55 13.58
CA ALA A 384 -13.48 -15.34 12.53
C ALA A 384 -14.09 -16.67 12.10
N ASN A 385 -15.41 -16.78 12.17
CA ASN A 385 -16.17 -17.93 11.74
C ASN A 385 -17.39 -17.50 10.93
N ILE A 386 -18.00 -18.45 10.23
CA ILE A 386 -19.32 -18.24 9.64
C ILE A 386 -20.34 -18.72 10.66
N ASP A 387 -21.31 -17.87 11.02
CA ASP A 387 -22.39 -18.28 11.90
C ASP A 387 -23.24 -19.35 11.21
N PRO A 388 -23.40 -20.56 11.78
CA PRO A 388 -24.17 -21.64 11.17
C PRO A 388 -25.67 -21.32 11.05
N SER A 389 -26.19 -20.35 11.80
CA SER A 389 -27.60 -19.98 11.80
C SER A 389 -27.95 -18.92 10.74
N THR A 390 -27.12 -17.89 10.58
CA THR A 390 -27.37 -16.77 9.66
C THR A 390 -26.52 -16.82 8.39
N SER A 391 -25.54 -17.73 8.31
CA SER A 391 -24.54 -17.80 7.22
C SER A 391 -23.77 -16.50 7.00
N THR A 392 -23.70 -15.62 8.01
CA THR A 392 -22.95 -14.37 7.97
C THR A 392 -21.58 -14.53 8.63
N PRO A 393 -20.53 -13.83 8.16
CA PRO A 393 -19.25 -13.76 8.85
C PRO A 393 -19.39 -13.09 10.22
N VAL A 394 -18.81 -13.71 11.25
CA VAL A 394 -18.83 -13.23 12.65
C VAL A 394 -17.47 -13.44 13.29
N VAL A 395 -17.15 -12.64 14.31
CA VAL A 395 -15.92 -12.81 15.09
C VAL A 395 -16.25 -13.17 16.52
N ASN A 396 -15.88 -14.39 16.92
CA ASN A 396 -15.98 -14.83 18.31
C ASN A 396 -14.77 -14.33 19.08
N MET A 397 -15.00 -13.66 20.20
CA MET A 397 -13.97 -13.06 21.04
C MET A 397 -14.06 -13.65 22.45
N GLU A 398 -12.90 -14.01 23.00
CA GLU A 398 -12.72 -14.45 24.39
C GLU A 398 -11.90 -13.43 25.19
N MET A 399 -12.24 -13.30 26.47
CA MET A 399 -11.59 -12.41 27.42
C MET A 399 -11.02 -13.17 28.62
N ASN A 400 -10.06 -12.55 29.31
CA ASN A 400 -9.59 -13.03 30.61
C ASN A 400 -10.64 -12.80 31.73
N SER A 401 -10.40 -13.34 32.92
CA SER A 401 -11.36 -13.28 34.05
C SER A 401 -11.71 -11.86 34.51
N GLU A 402 -10.74 -10.94 34.45
CA GLU A 402 -10.94 -9.53 34.82
C GLU A 402 -11.82 -8.84 33.78
N GLY A 403 -11.46 -8.95 32.50
CA GLY A 403 -12.24 -8.46 31.37
C GLY A 403 -13.64 -9.03 31.33
N ALA A 404 -13.82 -10.33 31.60
CA ALA A 404 -15.14 -10.95 31.66
C ALA A 404 -16.03 -10.31 32.73
N THR A 405 -15.47 -9.95 33.88
CA THR A 405 -16.22 -9.32 34.98
C THR A 405 -16.64 -7.90 34.62
N ASP A 406 -15.70 -7.10 34.09
CA ASP A 406 -16.00 -5.74 33.64
C ASP A 406 -16.95 -5.72 32.45
N TRP A 407 -16.75 -6.61 31.49
CA TRP A 407 -17.63 -6.77 30.34
C TRP A 407 -19.05 -7.18 30.75
N ALA A 408 -19.19 -8.05 31.76
CA ALA A 408 -20.50 -8.40 32.32
C ALA A 408 -21.19 -7.21 32.98
N ARG A 409 -20.44 -6.32 33.63
CA ARG A 409 -20.95 -5.08 34.24
C ARG A 409 -21.36 -4.07 33.16
N ILE A 410 -20.50 -3.84 32.16
CA ILE A 410 -20.73 -2.91 31.04
C ILE A 410 -21.94 -3.37 30.22
N THR A 411 -21.94 -4.61 29.74
CA THR A 411 -23.05 -5.15 28.92
C THR A 411 -24.35 -5.26 29.72
N GLY A 412 -24.28 -5.61 31.00
CA GLY A 412 -25.46 -5.69 31.87
C GLY A 412 -26.14 -4.35 32.14
N ALA A 413 -25.38 -3.25 32.21
CA ALA A 413 -25.92 -1.91 32.40
C ALA A 413 -26.41 -1.24 31.10
N ASN A 414 -25.98 -1.76 29.94
CA ASN A 414 -26.18 -1.12 28.63
C ASN A 414 -26.93 -2.03 27.63
N VAL A 415 -27.83 -2.88 28.11
CA VAL A 415 -28.67 -3.73 27.25
C VAL A 415 -29.51 -2.87 26.31
N GLY A 416 -29.50 -3.18 25.02
CA GLY A 416 -30.16 -2.42 23.96
C GLY A 416 -29.35 -1.23 23.42
N LYS A 417 -28.24 -0.86 24.06
CA LYS A 417 -27.34 0.20 23.58
C LYS A 417 -26.23 -0.38 22.71
N ARG A 418 -25.48 0.48 22.01
CA ARG A 418 -24.38 0.07 21.13
C ARG A 418 -23.02 0.31 21.79
N ILE A 419 -22.10 -0.62 21.56
CA ILE A 419 -20.70 -0.47 21.95
C ILE A 419 -19.89 -0.39 20.67
N ALA A 420 -19.26 0.76 20.43
CA ALA A 420 -18.31 0.96 19.35
C ALA A 420 -16.99 0.25 19.69
N ILE A 421 -16.56 -0.61 18.78
CA ILE A 421 -15.25 -1.24 18.78
C ILE A 421 -14.36 -0.37 17.92
N MET A 422 -13.41 0.30 18.56
CA MET A 422 -12.57 1.31 17.93
C MET A 422 -11.11 0.86 17.90
N LEU A 423 -10.41 1.26 16.85
CA LEU A 423 -8.97 1.07 16.72
C LEU A 423 -8.35 2.37 16.24
N ASP A 424 -7.31 2.85 16.93
CA ASP A 424 -6.60 4.08 16.56
C ASP A 424 -7.53 5.29 16.37
N GLY A 425 -8.61 5.35 17.15
CA GLY A 425 -9.56 6.47 17.13
C GLY A 425 -10.62 6.42 16.02
N VAL A 426 -10.77 5.31 15.28
CA VAL A 426 -11.87 5.11 14.31
C VAL A 426 -12.75 3.92 14.68
N VAL A 427 -14.04 3.97 14.36
CA VAL A 427 -15.00 2.90 14.68
C VAL A 427 -14.99 1.82 13.60
N PHE A 428 -14.63 0.59 13.95
CA PHE A 428 -14.70 -0.54 13.01
C PHE A 428 -16.12 -1.08 12.90
N THR A 429 -16.72 -1.39 14.05
CA THR A 429 -18.10 -1.86 14.15
C THR A 429 -18.71 -1.36 15.44
N ALA A 430 -20.02 -1.18 15.46
CA ALA A 430 -20.75 -0.72 16.63
C ALA A 430 -22.03 -1.56 16.82
N PRO A 431 -21.89 -2.83 17.25
CA PRO A 431 -23.02 -3.74 17.45
C PRO A 431 -23.87 -3.38 18.68
N ASN A 432 -25.11 -3.86 18.69
CA ASN A 432 -26.05 -3.69 19.79
C ASN A 432 -25.83 -4.76 20.86
N VAL A 433 -25.89 -4.38 22.13
CA VAL A 433 -25.81 -5.30 23.27
C VAL A 433 -27.17 -5.99 23.43
N LYS A 434 -27.29 -7.25 22.99
CA LYS A 434 -28.53 -8.04 23.08
C LYS A 434 -28.88 -8.45 24.51
N GLY A 435 -27.89 -8.59 25.39
CA GLY A 435 -28.07 -8.98 26.78
C GLY A 435 -26.76 -8.96 27.56
N LYS A 436 -26.84 -9.25 28.86
CA LYS A 436 -25.66 -9.33 29.74
C LYS A 436 -24.79 -10.52 29.35
N ILE A 437 -23.48 -10.32 29.24
CA ILE A 437 -22.50 -11.35 28.86
C ILE A 437 -21.60 -11.67 30.07
N PRO A 438 -21.93 -12.67 30.91
CA PRO A 438 -21.16 -12.97 32.11
C PRO A 438 -19.88 -13.80 31.87
N GLY A 439 -19.78 -14.48 30.73
CA GLY A 439 -18.73 -15.48 30.48
C GLY A 439 -17.51 -14.98 29.71
N GLY A 440 -17.37 -13.68 29.46
CA GLY A 440 -16.26 -13.12 28.67
C GLY A 440 -16.20 -13.56 27.20
N ARG A 441 -17.22 -14.30 26.73
CA ARG A 441 -17.37 -14.77 25.35
C ARG A 441 -18.38 -13.91 24.62
N SER A 442 -17.94 -13.22 23.58
CA SER A 442 -18.80 -12.34 22.78
C SER A 442 -18.69 -12.67 21.31
N GLN A 443 -19.79 -12.51 20.59
CA GLN A 443 -19.84 -12.65 19.15
C GLN A 443 -20.05 -11.26 18.55
N ILE A 444 -19.16 -10.86 17.65
CA ILE A 444 -19.22 -9.58 16.95
C ILE A 444 -19.78 -9.83 15.55
N GLU A 445 -20.93 -9.24 15.30
CA GLU A 445 -21.67 -9.31 14.04
C GLU A 445 -21.41 -8.04 13.20
N GLY A 446 -21.73 -8.10 11.91
CA GLY A 446 -21.72 -6.93 11.01
C GLY A 446 -20.52 -6.82 10.06
N SER A 447 -19.70 -7.86 9.91
CA SER A 447 -18.71 -7.92 8.84
C SER A 447 -19.37 -8.26 7.50
N GLU A 448 -19.02 -7.52 6.43
CA GLU A 448 -19.56 -7.71 5.08
C GLU A 448 -18.98 -8.96 4.39
N SER A 449 -17.73 -9.31 4.67
CA SER A 449 -17.04 -10.46 4.08
C SER A 449 -16.26 -11.27 5.11
N MET A 450 -15.90 -12.51 4.73
CA MET A 450 -15.01 -13.34 5.55
C MET A 450 -13.61 -12.74 5.68
N GLU A 451 -13.11 -12.01 4.66
CA GLU A 451 -11.83 -11.29 4.78
C GLU A 451 -11.91 -10.18 5.82
N GLU A 452 -13.04 -9.48 5.91
CA GLU A 452 -13.25 -8.45 6.92
C GLU A 452 -13.34 -9.03 8.33
N ALA A 453 -14.08 -10.13 8.51
CA ALA A 453 -14.13 -10.82 9.79
C ALA A 453 -12.72 -11.29 10.21
N LYS A 454 -11.93 -11.80 9.26
CA LYS A 454 -10.54 -12.21 9.51
C LYS A 454 -9.63 -11.03 9.87
N LEU A 455 -9.84 -9.87 9.24
CA LEU A 455 -9.14 -8.64 9.60
C LEU A 455 -9.50 -8.17 11.02
N LEU A 456 -10.79 -8.21 11.37
CA LEU A 456 -11.24 -7.87 12.72
C LEU A 456 -10.70 -8.87 13.76
N GLU A 457 -10.66 -10.16 13.43
CA GLU A 457 -9.96 -11.18 14.23
C GLU A 457 -8.50 -10.79 14.47
N ILE A 458 -7.75 -10.41 13.42
CA ILE A 458 -6.35 -9.98 13.54
C ILE A 458 -6.24 -8.78 14.48
N VAL A 459 -7.11 -7.78 14.34
CA VAL A 459 -7.12 -6.56 15.17
C VAL A 459 -7.44 -6.90 16.64
N LEU A 460 -8.44 -7.73 16.89
CA LEU A 460 -8.85 -8.13 18.23
C LEU A 460 -7.80 -9.03 18.91
N LYS A 461 -7.20 -9.97 18.16
CA LYS A 461 -6.06 -10.78 18.60
C LYS A 461 -4.82 -9.94 18.83
N ALA A 462 -4.62 -8.89 18.02
CA ALA A 462 -3.48 -8.00 18.17
C ALA A 462 -3.58 -7.22 19.48
N GLY A 463 -4.79 -6.81 19.89
CA GLY A 463 -4.95 -5.86 20.98
C GLY A 463 -4.10 -4.60 20.74
N ALA A 464 -3.85 -3.81 21.79
CA ALA A 464 -2.75 -2.85 21.75
C ALA A 464 -1.47 -3.57 21.34
N LEU A 465 -0.77 -3.06 20.30
CA LEU A 465 0.47 -3.64 19.72
C LEU A 465 1.20 -4.56 20.73
N PRO A 466 1.46 -5.85 20.39
CA PRO A 466 2.08 -6.78 21.32
C PRO A 466 3.44 -6.27 21.82
N ALA A 467 4.13 -5.49 20.99
CA ALA A 467 5.25 -4.65 21.35
C ALA A 467 5.28 -3.35 20.52
N PRO A 468 5.78 -2.24 21.08
CA PRO A 468 6.00 -1.01 20.32
C PRO A 468 7.02 -1.24 19.20
N VAL A 469 6.92 -0.44 18.16
CA VAL A 469 7.79 -0.49 16.99
C VAL A 469 8.70 0.72 17.01
N ASP A 470 10.01 0.49 16.99
CA ASP A 470 11.03 1.53 17.03
C ASP A 470 11.59 1.76 15.60
N VAL A 471 11.87 3.01 15.21
CA VAL A 471 12.52 3.29 13.90
C VAL A 471 14.04 3.15 14.06
N ILE A 472 14.63 2.26 13.26
CA ILE A 472 16.09 2.00 13.27
C ILE A 472 16.81 2.79 12.18
N GLU A 473 16.23 2.82 10.98
CA GLU A 473 16.78 3.55 9.84
C GLU A 473 15.65 4.28 9.12
N GLU A 474 15.94 5.50 8.69
CA GLU A 474 15.04 6.31 7.87
C GLU A 474 15.84 6.87 6.69
N ARG A 475 15.29 6.72 5.48
CA ARG A 475 15.87 7.27 4.25
C ARG A 475 14.77 7.92 3.42
N ILE A 476 15.01 9.16 3.03
CA ILE A 476 14.08 9.96 2.26
C ILE A 476 14.69 10.23 0.88
N VAL A 477 13.87 10.10 -0.16
CA VAL A 477 14.23 10.44 -1.53
C VAL A 477 13.22 11.44 -2.07
N GLY A 478 13.68 12.62 -2.47
CA GLY A 478 12.79 13.65 -3.04
C GLY A 478 12.24 13.25 -4.42
N PRO A 479 10.98 13.60 -4.75
CA PRO A 479 10.39 13.30 -6.07
C PRO A 479 11.18 13.87 -7.26
N SER A 480 11.82 15.04 -7.09
CA SER A 480 12.66 15.66 -8.12
C SER A 480 13.91 14.82 -8.44
N LEU A 481 14.57 14.29 -7.40
CA LEU A 481 15.73 13.41 -7.57
C LEU A 481 15.36 12.12 -8.31
N GLY A 482 14.16 11.60 -8.08
CA GLY A 482 13.64 10.43 -8.79
C GLY A 482 13.44 10.69 -10.29
N GLN A 483 12.77 11.79 -10.63
CA GLN A 483 12.53 12.16 -12.04
C GLN A 483 13.82 12.44 -12.81
N ASP A 484 14.78 13.13 -12.19
CA ASP A 484 16.10 13.38 -12.78
C ASP A 484 16.87 12.07 -13.00
N SER A 485 16.75 11.13 -12.06
CA SER A 485 17.35 9.80 -12.15
C SER A 485 16.73 8.94 -13.26
N ILE A 486 15.40 8.98 -13.41
CA ILE A 486 14.70 8.28 -14.51
C ILE A 486 15.17 8.82 -15.86
N SER A 487 15.16 10.14 -16.04
CA SER A 487 15.52 10.76 -17.32
C SER A 487 16.99 10.54 -17.68
N SER A 488 17.89 10.64 -16.70
CA SER A 488 19.33 10.35 -16.87
C SER A 488 19.59 8.86 -17.14
N GLY A 489 18.88 7.97 -16.44
CA GLY A 489 18.97 6.53 -16.65
C GLY A 489 18.46 6.09 -18.03
N PHE A 490 17.31 6.61 -18.46
CA PHE A 490 16.73 6.33 -19.76
C PHE A 490 17.61 6.87 -20.90
N SER A 491 18.09 8.11 -20.80
CA SER A 491 18.98 8.70 -21.80
C SER A 491 20.31 7.93 -21.90
N SER A 492 20.91 7.54 -20.78
CA SER A 492 22.13 6.72 -20.74
C SER A 492 21.92 5.34 -21.39
N ALA A 493 20.80 4.68 -21.08
CA ALA A 493 20.46 3.39 -21.68
C ALA A 493 20.22 3.50 -23.19
N MET A 494 19.54 4.55 -23.65
CA MET A 494 19.28 4.80 -25.06
C MET A 494 20.57 5.10 -25.83
N ILE A 495 21.43 5.97 -25.30
CA ILE A 495 22.72 6.29 -25.92
C ILE A 495 23.60 5.03 -25.98
N GLY A 496 23.67 4.27 -24.89
CA GLY A 496 24.40 2.99 -24.84
C GLY A 496 23.89 2.00 -25.87
N TYR A 497 22.57 1.81 -25.96
CA TYR A 497 21.93 0.96 -26.97
C TYR A 497 22.29 1.37 -28.40
N ILE A 498 22.18 2.66 -28.73
CA ILE A 498 22.50 3.17 -30.07
C ILE A 498 23.99 3.00 -30.38
N ALA A 499 24.87 3.36 -29.45
CA ALA A 499 26.32 3.26 -29.64
C ALA A 499 26.76 1.80 -29.87
N VAL A 500 26.28 0.88 -29.04
CA VAL A 500 26.56 -0.55 -29.15
C VAL A 500 25.97 -1.14 -30.44
N GLY A 501 24.73 -0.78 -30.79
CA GLY A 501 24.10 -1.20 -32.04
C GLY A 501 24.84 -0.72 -33.28
N LEU A 502 25.25 0.56 -33.31
CA LEU A 502 26.04 1.13 -34.41
C LEU A 502 27.40 0.46 -34.54
N PHE A 503 28.09 0.21 -33.42
CA PHE A 503 29.36 -0.51 -33.43
C PHE A 503 29.20 -1.91 -34.03
N MET A 504 28.17 -2.65 -33.61
CA MET A 504 27.90 -4.00 -34.13
C MET A 504 27.60 -3.98 -35.63
N ILE A 505 26.77 -3.04 -36.10
CA ILE A 505 26.45 -2.89 -37.52
C ILE A 505 27.69 -2.51 -38.33
N PHE A 506 28.54 -1.62 -37.82
CA PHE A 506 29.75 -1.19 -38.52
C PHE A 506 30.78 -2.32 -38.61
N TYR A 507 31.06 -3.01 -37.50
CA TYR A 507 32.12 -4.02 -37.42
C TYR A 507 31.71 -5.36 -38.04
N TYR A 508 30.47 -5.83 -37.81
CA TYR A 508 29.99 -7.14 -38.27
C TYR A 508 28.99 -7.09 -39.42
N ARG A 509 28.68 -5.91 -39.97
CA ARG A 509 27.81 -5.70 -41.14
C ARG A 509 26.45 -6.40 -40.98
N GLN A 510 26.16 -7.45 -41.75
CA GLN A 510 24.87 -8.15 -41.71
C GLN A 510 24.69 -8.99 -40.44
N ALA A 511 25.75 -9.62 -39.92
CA ALA A 511 25.65 -10.27 -38.62
C ALA A 511 25.43 -9.24 -37.48
N GLY A 512 25.97 -8.03 -37.66
CA GLY A 512 25.75 -6.89 -36.79
C GLY A 512 24.29 -6.44 -36.71
N THR A 513 23.57 -6.38 -37.84
CA THR A 513 22.14 -6.04 -37.84
C THR A 513 21.29 -7.10 -37.16
N VAL A 514 21.66 -8.38 -37.28
CA VAL A 514 21.00 -9.48 -36.54
C VAL A 514 21.20 -9.31 -35.04
N ALA A 515 22.42 -9.03 -34.58
CA ALA A 515 22.69 -8.80 -33.16
C ALA A 515 21.92 -7.59 -32.62
N ALA A 516 21.86 -6.49 -33.38
CA ALA A 516 21.10 -5.30 -33.00
C ALA A 516 19.58 -5.58 -32.89
N LEU A 517 19.02 -6.37 -33.82
CA LEU A 517 17.61 -6.78 -33.76
C LEU A 517 17.34 -7.69 -32.55
N THR A 518 18.24 -8.65 -32.28
CA THR A 518 18.15 -9.52 -31.11
C THR A 518 18.16 -8.70 -29.82
N LEU A 519 19.00 -7.66 -29.74
CA LEU A 519 19.09 -6.79 -28.57
C LEU A 519 17.76 -6.09 -28.23
N VAL A 520 17.00 -5.64 -29.25
CA VAL A 520 15.66 -5.07 -29.05
C VAL A 520 14.73 -6.09 -28.38
N LEU A 521 14.73 -7.33 -28.87
CA LEU A 521 13.90 -8.40 -28.31
C LEU A 521 14.32 -8.76 -26.89
N VAL A 522 15.64 -8.74 -26.60
CA VAL A 522 16.15 -8.96 -25.24
C VAL A 522 15.64 -7.89 -24.28
N ILE A 523 15.70 -6.60 -24.65
CA ILE A 523 15.18 -5.52 -23.81
C ILE A 523 13.67 -5.68 -23.58
N LEU A 524 12.92 -6.02 -24.63
CA LEU A 524 11.49 -6.30 -24.52
C LEU A 524 11.20 -7.45 -23.53
N PHE A 525 12.00 -8.51 -23.58
CA PHE A 525 11.85 -9.66 -22.69
C PHE A 525 12.19 -9.33 -21.24
N ILE A 526 13.25 -8.54 -21.00
CA ILE A 526 13.59 -8.08 -19.64
C ILE A 526 12.40 -7.31 -19.05
N MET A 527 11.84 -6.37 -19.81
CA MET A 527 10.69 -5.57 -19.39
C MET A 527 9.43 -6.43 -19.19
N GLY A 528 9.15 -7.37 -20.09
CA GLY A 528 8.01 -8.27 -19.99
C GLY A 528 8.08 -9.21 -18.78
N ILE A 529 9.27 -9.75 -18.48
CA ILE A 529 9.49 -10.61 -17.32
C ILE A 529 9.34 -9.81 -16.02
N LEU A 530 9.90 -8.60 -15.93
CA LEU A 530 9.74 -7.73 -14.76
C LEU A 530 8.25 -7.42 -14.50
N ALA A 531 7.50 -7.09 -15.56
CA ALA A 531 6.06 -6.88 -15.45
C ALA A 531 5.32 -8.14 -14.98
N GLY A 532 5.64 -9.31 -15.52
CA GLY A 532 5.01 -10.58 -15.16
C GLY A 532 5.20 -10.99 -13.69
N PHE A 533 6.37 -10.72 -13.12
CA PHE A 533 6.65 -11.01 -11.70
C PHE A 533 6.25 -9.87 -10.76
N SER A 534 5.63 -8.80 -11.26
CA SER A 534 5.33 -7.59 -10.47
C SER A 534 6.56 -7.05 -9.74
N ALA A 535 7.74 -7.17 -10.37
CA ALA A 535 9.01 -6.77 -9.81
C ALA A 535 9.17 -5.24 -9.86
N THR A 536 9.78 -4.69 -8.83
CA THR A 536 10.00 -3.25 -8.71
C THR A 536 11.27 -2.83 -9.45
N LEU A 537 11.14 -1.89 -10.40
CA LEU A 537 12.26 -1.30 -11.13
C LEU A 537 12.87 -0.16 -10.32
N THR A 538 14.10 -0.34 -9.82
CA THR A 538 14.86 0.67 -9.06
C THR A 538 15.92 1.36 -9.93
N LEU A 539 16.56 2.42 -9.43
CA LEU A 539 17.67 3.07 -10.13
C LEU A 539 18.85 2.11 -10.37
N PRO A 540 19.32 1.33 -9.37
CA PRO A 540 20.27 0.25 -9.64
C PRO A 540 19.70 -0.81 -10.59
N GLY A 541 18.40 -1.10 -10.55
CA GLY A 541 17.75 -1.95 -11.53
C GLY A 541 17.99 -1.49 -12.98
N ILE A 542 17.86 -0.18 -13.25
CA ILE A 542 18.17 0.43 -14.56
C ILE A 542 19.66 0.25 -14.90
N ALA A 543 20.57 0.44 -13.94
CA ALA A 543 21.99 0.17 -14.16
C ALA A 543 22.26 -1.29 -14.55
N GLY A 544 21.53 -2.24 -13.96
CA GLY A 544 21.56 -3.65 -14.34
C GLY A 544 21.09 -3.90 -15.79
N ILE A 545 20.08 -3.16 -16.26
CA ILE A 545 19.65 -3.20 -17.67
C ILE A 545 20.76 -2.64 -18.58
N VAL A 546 21.37 -1.51 -18.21
CA VAL A 546 22.49 -0.92 -18.99
C VAL A 546 23.67 -1.87 -19.06
N LEU A 547 24.04 -2.51 -17.95
CA LEU A 547 25.08 -3.54 -17.91
C LEU A 547 24.72 -4.73 -18.81
N THR A 548 23.47 -5.17 -18.77
CA THR A 548 22.96 -6.25 -19.62
C THR A 548 23.05 -5.89 -21.10
N ILE A 549 22.80 -4.63 -21.49
CA ILE A 549 22.95 -4.18 -22.89
C ILE A 549 24.39 -4.40 -23.39
N GLY A 550 25.39 -4.11 -22.55
CA GLY A 550 26.80 -4.39 -22.87
C GLY A 550 27.08 -5.89 -22.98
N MET A 551 26.64 -6.67 -21.99
CA MET A 551 26.85 -8.13 -21.96
C MET A 551 26.10 -8.87 -23.07
N ALA A 552 24.93 -8.38 -23.49
CA ALA A 552 24.12 -8.97 -24.56
C ALA A 552 24.87 -9.06 -25.90
N VAL A 553 25.81 -8.15 -26.11
CA VAL A 553 26.63 -8.11 -27.31
C VAL A 553 27.84 -9.03 -27.22
N ASP A 554 28.41 -9.23 -26.03
CA ASP A 554 29.57 -10.09 -25.81
C ASP A 554 29.34 -11.53 -26.32
N ALA A 555 28.19 -12.13 -26.01
CA ALA A 555 27.83 -13.45 -26.51
C ALA A 555 27.75 -13.50 -28.05
N ASN A 556 27.19 -12.46 -28.68
CA ASN A 556 27.11 -12.38 -30.14
C ASN A 556 28.50 -12.18 -30.77
N VAL A 557 29.38 -11.39 -30.15
CA VAL A 557 30.78 -11.18 -30.57
C VAL A 557 31.55 -12.50 -30.56
N LEU A 558 31.48 -13.28 -29.47
CA LEU A 558 32.13 -14.59 -29.37
C LEU A 558 31.66 -15.56 -30.47
N ILE A 559 30.36 -15.58 -30.74
CA ILE A 559 29.79 -16.40 -31.83
C ILE A 559 30.35 -15.94 -33.17
N PHE A 560 30.35 -14.63 -33.45
CA PHE A 560 30.74 -14.09 -34.75
C PHE A 560 32.23 -14.28 -35.04
N GLU A 561 33.10 -14.07 -34.06
CA GLU A 561 34.53 -14.35 -34.21
C GLU A 561 34.77 -15.84 -34.44
N ARG A 562 34.09 -16.72 -33.69
CA ARG A 562 34.21 -18.17 -33.91
C ARG A 562 33.71 -18.59 -35.30
N ILE A 563 32.64 -17.97 -35.82
CA ILE A 563 32.18 -18.19 -37.19
C ILE A 563 33.24 -17.73 -38.20
N ARG A 564 33.86 -16.55 -37.98
CA ARG A 564 34.91 -16.00 -38.84
C ARG A 564 36.14 -16.91 -38.88
N GLU A 565 36.58 -17.43 -37.75
CA GLU A 565 37.67 -18.42 -37.66
C GLU A 565 37.35 -19.68 -38.48
N GLU A 566 36.13 -20.22 -38.36
CA GLU A 566 35.73 -21.42 -39.09
C GLU A 566 35.59 -21.15 -40.60
N MET A 567 35.12 -19.95 -41.00
CA MET A 567 35.11 -19.53 -42.41
C MET A 567 36.54 -19.40 -42.99
N ALA A 568 37.50 -18.91 -42.21
CA ALA A 568 38.89 -18.81 -42.64
C ALA A 568 39.53 -20.18 -42.93
N THR A 569 39.03 -21.26 -42.32
CA THR A 569 39.44 -22.64 -42.64
C THR A 569 38.87 -23.19 -43.95
N GLY A 570 38.06 -22.40 -44.68
CA GLY A 570 37.47 -22.78 -45.97
C GLY A 570 36.11 -23.49 -45.88
N LYS A 571 35.50 -23.55 -44.69
CA LYS A 571 34.15 -24.12 -44.52
C LYS A 571 33.08 -23.26 -45.18
N THR A 572 31.98 -23.91 -45.62
CA THR A 572 30.81 -23.19 -46.15
C THR A 572 30.12 -22.39 -45.04
N MET A 573 29.47 -21.27 -45.38
CA MET A 573 28.80 -20.38 -44.41
C MET A 573 27.90 -21.15 -43.43
N LYS A 574 27.11 -22.12 -43.92
CA LYS A 574 26.21 -22.93 -43.09
C LYS A 574 26.99 -23.79 -42.08
N ALA A 575 28.04 -24.48 -42.55
CA ALA A 575 28.89 -25.30 -41.69
C ALA A 575 29.69 -24.46 -40.67
N SER A 576 30.11 -23.25 -41.06
CA SER A 576 30.80 -22.32 -40.17
C SER A 576 29.89 -21.77 -39.08
N ILE A 577 28.62 -21.49 -39.37
CA ILE A 577 27.61 -21.11 -38.36
C ILE A 577 27.43 -22.25 -37.35
N ASP A 578 27.14 -23.46 -37.80
CA ASP A 578 26.91 -24.58 -36.89
C ASP A 578 28.13 -24.89 -36.01
N SER A 579 29.33 -24.88 -36.61
CA SER A 579 30.59 -25.08 -35.87
C SER A 579 30.89 -23.92 -34.92
N GLY A 580 30.62 -22.68 -35.34
CA GLY A 580 30.82 -21.47 -34.54
C GLY A 580 29.95 -21.47 -33.28
N PHE A 581 28.65 -21.74 -33.43
CA PHE A 581 27.73 -21.88 -32.30
C PHE A 581 28.13 -23.04 -31.37
N SER A 582 28.49 -24.21 -31.91
CA SER A 582 28.86 -25.37 -31.08
C SER A 582 30.10 -25.12 -30.23
N ARG A 583 31.08 -24.38 -30.75
CA ARG A 583 32.33 -24.08 -30.03
C ARG A 583 32.20 -22.89 -29.09
N ALA A 584 31.41 -21.88 -29.46
CA ALA A 584 31.17 -20.72 -28.60
C ALA A 584 30.21 -21.05 -27.44
N TYR A 585 29.39 -22.10 -27.56
CA TYR A 585 28.37 -22.47 -26.58
C TYR A 585 28.93 -22.62 -25.15
N SER A 586 30.01 -23.39 -24.96
CA SER A 586 30.57 -23.62 -23.62
C SER A 586 31.07 -22.32 -22.99
N ALA A 587 31.85 -21.53 -23.74
CA ALA A 587 32.38 -20.25 -23.24
C ALA A 587 31.28 -19.25 -22.85
N ILE A 588 30.20 -19.18 -23.65
CA ILE A 588 29.06 -18.30 -23.38
C ILE A 588 28.31 -18.75 -22.12
N ILE A 589 28.05 -20.04 -21.99
CA ILE A 589 27.36 -20.60 -20.83
C ILE A 589 28.21 -20.43 -19.56
N ASP A 590 29.50 -20.71 -19.60
CA ASP A 590 30.40 -20.60 -18.45
C ASP A 590 30.49 -19.15 -17.92
N SER A 591 30.65 -18.17 -18.82
CA SER A 591 30.69 -16.74 -18.46
C SER A 591 29.37 -16.28 -17.82
N ASN A 592 28.24 -16.58 -18.46
CA ASN A 592 26.92 -16.15 -17.98
C ASN A 592 26.49 -16.86 -16.70
N ILE A 593 26.77 -18.15 -16.53
CA ILE A 593 26.46 -18.89 -15.31
C ILE A 593 27.22 -18.31 -14.12
N THR A 594 28.49 -17.95 -14.30
CA THR A 594 29.30 -17.34 -13.23
C THR A 594 28.71 -16.00 -12.77
N THR A 595 28.31 -15.14 -13.72
CA THR A 595 27.62 -13.88 -13.39
C THR A 595 26.23 -14.12 -12.80
N PHE A 596 25.50 -15.14 -13.25
CA PHE A 596 24.18 -15.49 -12.72
C PHE A 596 24.27 -15.92 -11.24
N PHE A 597 25.25 -16.74 -10.88
CA PHE A 597 25.51 -17.10 -9.48
C PHE A 597 25.90 -15.89 -8.63
N THR A 598 26.68 -14.96 -9.18
CA THR A 598 26.97 -13.68 -8.52
C THR A 598 25.68 -12.90 -8.27
N GLY A 599 24.76 -12.89 -9.25
CA GLY A 599 23.43 -12.32 -9.10
C GLY A 599 22.60 -12.98 -7.99
N ILE A 600 22.62 -14.32 -7.89
CA ILE A 600 21.92 -15.04 -6.81
C ILE A 600 22.45 -14.62 -5.43
N ILE A 601 23.77 -14.54 -5.28
CA ILE A 601 24.40 -14.10 -4.02
C ILE A 601 23.98 -12.67 -3.69
N LEU A 602 24.01 -11.76 -4.67
CA LEU A 602 23.57 -10.38 -4.48
C LEU A 602 22.07 -10.28 -4.17
N TYR A 603 21.23 -11.16 -4.72
CA TYR A 603 19.79 -11.17 -4.44
C TYR A 603 19.48 -11.69 -3.03
N GLN A 604 20.18 -12.74 -2.60
CA GLN A 604 19.97 -13.37 -1.30
C GLN A 604 20.49 -12.51 -0.14
N PHE A 605 21.66 -11.90 -0.31
CA PHE A 605 22.35 -11.15 0.77
C PHE A 605 22.25 -9.62 0.60
N GLY A 606 21.93 -9.13 -0.60
CA GLY A 606 21.69 -7.71 -0.82
C GLY A 606 20.37 -7.29 -0.18
N THR A 607 20.23 -5.99 0.06
CA THR A 607 18.99 -5.40 0.58
C THR A 607 18.51 -4.30 -0.37
N GLY A 608 17.19 -4.18 -0.54
CA GLY A 608 16.52 -3.10 -1.28
C GLY A 608 17.10 -2.86 -2.68
N PRO A 609 17.85 -1.76 -2.92
CA PRO A 609 18.34 -1.42 -4.25
C PRO A 609 19.28 -2.49 -4.86
N ILE A 610 20.07 -3.19 -4.06
CA ILE A 610 20.98 -4.25 -4.52
C ILE A 610 20.18 -5.47 -5.02
N GLN A 611 19.08 -5.80 -4.36
CA GLN A 611 18.19 -6.89 -4.79
C GLN A 611 17.52 -6.56 -6.14
N GLY A 612 17.11 -5.30 -6.32
CA GLY A 612 16.59 -4.81 -7.59
C GLY A 612 17.61 -4.94 -8.73
N PHE A 613 18.87 -4.51 -8.50
CA PHE A 613 19.96 -4.71 -9.46
C PHE A 613 20.24 -6.19 -9.76
N ALA A 614 20.29 -7.02 -8.73
CA ALA A 614 20.55 -8.45 -8.88
C ALA A 614 19.46 -9.14 -9.70
N LEU A 615 18.19 -8.79 -9.46
CA LEU A 615 17.05 -9.33 -10.20
C LEU A 615 17.10 -8.93 -11.68
N THR A 616 17.34 -7.65 -11.99
CA THR A 616 17.43 -7.21 -13.38
C THR A 616 18.63 -7.83 -14.10
N LEU A 617 19.76 -8.00 -13.41
CA LEU A 617 20.93 -8.70 -13.93
C LEU A 617 20.64 -10.19 -14.24
N MET A 618 20.00 -10.92 -13.31
CA MET A 618 19.65 -12.34 -13.51
C MET A 618 18.67 -12.53 -14.68
N ILE A 619 17.62 -11.71 -14.74
CA ILE A 619 16.66 -11.72 -15.86
C ILE A 619 17.38 -11.35 -17.17
N GLY A 620 18.25 -10.36 -17.11
CA GLY A 620 19.08 -9.91 -18.21
C GLY A 620 19.92 -11.05 -18.80
N ILE A 621 20.68 -11.75 -17.96
CA ILE A 621 21.51 -12.89 -18.37
C ILE A 621 20.68 -14.02 -19.00
N ALA A 622 19.51 -14.35 -18.43
CA ALA A 622 18.64 -15.36 -19.01
C ALA A 622 18.11 -14.93 -20.38
N ALA A 623 17.69 -13.66 -20.52
CA ALA A 623 17.20 -13.11 -21.77
C ALA A 623 18.31 -13.00 -22.84
N THR A 624 19.54 -12.64 -22.47
CA THR A 624 20.68 -12.56 -23.39
C THR A 624 21.10 -13.93 -23.89
N LEU A 625 21.15 -14.95 -23.02
CA LEU A 625 21.41 -16.33 -23.41
C LEU A 625 20.38 -16.83 -24.42
N PHE A 626 19.08 -16.59 -24.15
CA PHE A 626 18.01 -16.94 -25.08
C PHE A 626 18.13 -16.16 -26.40
N GLY A 627 18.42 -14.86 -26.33
CA GLY A 627 18.65 -14.01 -27.49
C GLY A 627 19.77 -14.52 -28.39
N ALA A 628 20.96 -14.73 -27.83
CA ALA A 628 22.13 -15.17 -28.60
C ALA A 628 21.98 -16.60 -29.15
N LEU A 629 21.56 -17.56 -28.31
CA LEU A 629 21.59 -18.98 -28.67
C LEU A 629 20.36 -19.44 -29.47
N VAL A 630 19.21 -18.77 -29.31
CA VAL A 630 17.95 -19.13 -29.99
C VAL A 630 17.62 -18.14 -31.09
N ILE A 631 17.52 -16.84 -30.77
CA ILE A 631 17.07 -15.82 -31.73
C ILE A 631 18.15 -15.56 -32.79
N SER A 632 19.36 -15.17 -32.39
CA SER A 632 20.44 -14.86 -33.34
C SER A 632 20.75 -16.08 -34.21
N ARG A 633 20.82 -17.29 -33.63
CA ARG A 633 21.01 -18.53 -34.40
C ARG A 633 19.93 -18.76 -35.44
N LEU A 634 18.66 -18.65 -35.04
CA LEU A 634 17.54 -18.85 -35.94
C LEU A 634 17.55 -17.84 -37.10
N VAL A 635 17.80 -16.57 -36.82
CA VAL A 635 17.83 -15.52 -37.84
C VAL A 635 18.96 -15.78 -38.83
N LEU A 636 20.15 -16.14 -38.35
CA LEU A 636 21.29 -16.50 -39.21
C LEU A 636 20.98 -17.73 -40.08
N ASP A 637 20.45 -18.80 -39.49
CA ASP A 637 20.07 -20.02 -40.21
C ASP A 637 19.04 -19.73 -41.32
N VAL A 638 18.03 -18.90 -41.01
CA VAL A 638 17.00 -18.49 -41.98
C VAL A 638 17.61 -17.66 -43.10
N LEU A 639 18.49 -16.69 -42.79
CA LEU A 639 19.16 -15.86 -43.79
C LEU A 639 20.03 -16.68 -44.74
N VAL A 640 20.82 -17.63 -44.22
CA VAL A 640 21.61 -18.56 -45.06
C VAL A 640 20.71 -19.44 -45.91
N SER A 641 19.61 -19.96 -45.35
CA SER A 641 18.68 -20.81 -46.11
C SER A 641 17.97 -20.07 -47.26
N ARG A 642 17.83 -18.74 -47.16
CA ARG A 642 17.28 -17.87 -48.21
C ARG A 642 18.33 -17.43 -49.24
N GLY A 643 19.58 -17.88 -49.11
CA GLY A 643 20.66 -17.54 -50.04
C GLY A 643 21.22 -16.12 -49.86
N VAL A 644 20.93 -15.45 -48.73
CA VAL A 644 21.49 -14.13 -48.45
C VAL A 644 22.98 -14.29 -48.11
N LYS A 645 23.84 -13.52 -48.79
CA LYS A 645 25.29 -13.50 -48.49
C LYS A 645 25.53 -12.78 -47.17
N ILE A 646 25.62 -13.55 -46.08
CA ILE A 646 25.96 -13.04 -44.75
C ILE A 646 27.44 -12.68 -44.72
N SER A 647 27.74 -11.41 -44.45
CA SER A 647 29.08 -10.96 -44.07
C SER A 647 29.14 -10.84 -42.55
N VAL A 648 30.20 -11.38 -41.96
CA VAL A 648 30.47 -11.40 -40.51
C VAL A 648 31.70 -10.52 -40.23
N GLY A 649 31.76 -9.35 -40.88
CA GLY A 649 32.95 -8.50 -41.01
C GLY A 649 33.64 -8.71 -42.33
#